data_AF-A0A9D5R8K1-F1
#
_entry.id   AF-A0A9D5R8K1-F1
#
_cell.length_a   1.000
_cell.length_b   1.000
_cell.length_c   1.000
_cell.angle_alpha   90.00
_cell.angle_beta   90.00
_cell.angle_gamma   90.00
#
_symmetry.space_group_name_H-M   'P 1'
#
loop_
_entity.id
_entity.type
_entity.pdbx_description
1 polymer ?
#
loop_
_entity_poly.entity_id
_entity_poly.type
_entity_poly.pdbx_seq_one_letter_code
_entity_poly.pdbx_strand_id
1 'polypeptide(L)'
;MVSQRKRIWAAILAAVVFLGIFPAARPAAAADELDTLRQCWLERLTGGDYEESGDAITAKVADIEKDGKQIADSLLTENLSQNSDRLWNGTDLSMGDAYDEYTRIARGTSKTLEQIEKMAMAYRVKGSALQGDPELKQKILDSLAFMWKYKYNKDIPRTNRNLSPANPSENWYEWEIRAPKTLVNTLTLMYDEVPEEMRHGLIEALKKQVPEIGSAATGANRLNNCAAYIIAGILDKDTALVEAGVKAMDTELTYSVSDDGFYEDGSFIQHHQYPYNGGYGTSALASVADIGLLVGNSSFASGNPNWSHIYDWVYQSFEPLQYEGRMMDGVRGRDITGRSNTGYGLLESLVILVQFAPAEDAANYKAMVKRMCENNTVVKPYDSMSSVYTVNCLYEILNDDSVQWRETPNLYQNFGAMDRGVVYRDGYAFGVSMFSDRIRNYESINGANLQGWHTADGATYLYNDDLEAYNDAYWPTVDRYRLAGTTVVKNTQADSALFGAPYAGGVEFDGMYGVNAMQYQSDSGAAYDLRAKKAYFMFDDEILCLGADISSEKGGETETIVENRKVDSLAKTLTVDGQTAGQSAGWSQTYNDPSWAHLQGNSADTAVTHSTDIGYYFPQGGTLTARKETRTDSWKTIQSGNGDIKETRHYASLAFEHGAQPDGAGYAYAILPGKTAAETAAYAQDPDFEILENSAYQQTVRDKESGILASVIWSGDQQIDNLTCHDPSMVMMQEEGLLLRLSVSDPAQTGGVIRFTLDSVFAGVLQADPGVCVMQEGGKTTIAVDTAEALGKTFHLVLSREAAQNPPDPPKGLSAQALSPTAVQVRWDRESDAEKYYLVYSTQEDGAYLPVPGFDGADNTYMHRSLTPEQTYYYKVAAGTENGVGTYSQAIAVTLPAPPEAKAVAEIADNFESYLPGPLMYQNDWQVTTDPPEDCFADVVEDENGRRFYLTVDKKKADTVPCAEVSKKLIPLQDVVIAEGDFQIPDTGWKNLIVLKAGSTVAVQVYANSSKLWTYNGPVWNHKGAFDDFVFDPDKIYHIKVEYHIKENYFKVYADGVLLTFRRATIAGEQGEEIVLNEIPARTRVSYIDNYSCGIGEQIGGFYMDNLIVTANTIEIMDEEGRPVEIGSLQPGQTFRVSVIYHNRTTEDQTVMALGALTEEDMLLSAQTGEETTVLPGTSQTFLLELTVPAQCALENARFQVLFWSGGRDIRPISAPLWVR
;
A
#
# COMPACT_ATOMS: atom_id res chain seq x y z
N MET A 1 58.98 -58.73 -28.56
CA MET A 1 59.86 -58.24 -27.47
C MET A 1 60.42 -56.82 -27.71
N VAL A 2 59.60 -55.87 -28.20
CA VAL A 2 59.96 -54.42 -28.25
C VAL A 2 58.80 -53.51 -27.78
N SER A 3 57.58 -54.01 -27.54
CA SER A 3 56.43 -53.17 -27.16
C SER A 3 56.13 -53.03 -25.65
N GLN A 4 56.80 -53.78 -24.76
CA GLN A 4 56.59 -53.69 -23.30
C GLN A 4 57.56 -52.75 -22.57
N ARG A 5 58.65 -52.28 -23.20
CA ARG A 5 59.64 -51.38 -22.56
C ARG A 5 59.38 -49.87 -22.74
N LYS A 6 58.43 -49.47 -23.59
CA LYS A 6 58.03 -48.05 -23.74
C LYS A 6 56.91 -47.58 -22.81
N ARG A 7 56.17 -48.50 -22.16
CA ARG A 7 55.10 -48.15 -21.21
C ARG A 7 55.57 -47.92 -19.77
N ILE A 8 56.77 -48.37 -19.40
CA ILE A 8 57.30 -48.24 -18.03
C ILE A 8 58.03 -46.89 -17.81
N TRP A 9 58.60 -46.29 -18.87
CA TRP A 9 59.28 -44.98 -18.77
C TRP A 9 58.35 -43.77 -18.83
N ALA A 10 57.15 -43.90 -19.40
CA ALA A 10 56.16 -42.82 -19.39
C ALA A 10 55.44 -42.68 -18.02
N ALA A 11 55.39 -43.75 -17.22
CA ALA A 11 54.76 -43.74 -15.89
C ALA A 11 55.64 -43.13 -14.80
N ILE A 12 56.97 -43.11 -14.96
CA ILE A 12 57.91 -42.59 -13.94
C ILE A 12 58.12 -41.07 -14.08
N LEU A 13 57.94 -40.49 -15.27
CA LEU A 13 58.03 -39.03 -15.45
C LEU A 13 56.77 -38.28 -15.00
N ALA A 14 55.61 -38.95 -14.96
CA ALA A 14 54.35 -38.36 -14.48
C ALA A 14 54.25 -38.29 -12.94
N ALA A 15 55.12 -39.00 -12.21
CA ALA A 15 55.07 -39.09 -10.74
C ALA A 15 56.03 -38.13 -10.01
N VAL A 16 56.85 -37.33 -10.69
CA VAL A 16 57.88 -36.47 -10.06
C VAL A 16 57.65 -34.96 -10.25
N VAL A 17 56.58 -34.53 -10.94
CA VAL A 17 56.24 -33.09 -11.07
C VAL A 17 55.19 -32.62 -10.03
N PHE A 18 54.65 -33.52 -9.20
CA PHE A 18 53.65 -33.21 -8.17
C PHE A 18 54.23 -33.13 -6.74
N LEU A 19 55.40 -32.51 -6.58
CA LEU A 19 55.95 -32.10 -5.27
C LEU A 19 56.34 -30.62 -5.32
N GLY A 20 55.39 -29.79 -5.73
CA GLY A 20 55.36 -28.36 -5.41
C GLY A 20 54.41 -28.19 -4.23
N ILE A 21 54.93 -27.64 -3.13
CA ILE A 21 54.16 -27.28 -1.94
C ILE A 21 53.15 -26.20 -2.36
N PHE A 22 51.93 -26.60 -2.69
CA PHE A 22 50.77 -25.70 -2.68
C PHE A 22 50.25 -25.66 -1.23
N PRO A 23 50.00 -24.47 -0.64
CA PRO A 23 49.26 -24.42 0.61
C PRO A 23 47.92 -25.12 0.35
N ALA A 24 47.59 -26.10 1.19
CA ALA A 24 46.31 -26.78 1.11
C ALA A 24 45.20 -25.72 1.15
N ALA A 25 44.47 -25.57 0.05
CA ALA A 25 43.22 -24.82 0.05
C ALA A 25 42.36 -25.41 1.17
N ARG A 26 42.00 -24.57 2.15
CA ARG A 26 40.97 -24.94 3.12
C ARG A 26 39.75 -25.37 2.32
N PRO A 27 39.07 -26.47 2.67
CA PRO A 27 37.78 -26.77 2.05
C PRO A 27 36.89 -25.54 2.25
N ALA A 28 36.33 -25.02 1.15
CA ALA A 28 35.33 -23.97 1.22
C ALA A 28 34.24 -24.43 2.19
N ALA A 29 33.90 -23.59 3.18
CA ALA A 29 32.75 -23.85 4.02
C ALA A 29 31.52 -24.01 3.11
N ALA A 30 30.60 -24.92 3.45
CA ALA A 30 29.32 -25.01 2.74
C ALA A 30 28.61 -23.65 2.83
N ALA A 31 28.09 -23.16 1.70
CA ALA A 31 27.36 -21.90 1.64
C ALA A 31 26.18 -21.92 2.62
N ASP A 32 26.04 -20.84 3.42
CA ASP A 32 24.92 -20.66 4.33
C ASP A 32 23.79 -19.85 3.68
N GLU A 33 22.68 -19.67 4.41
CA GLU A 33 21.53 -18.91 3.92
C GLU A 33 21.89 -17.46 3.55
N LEU A 34 22.77 -16.82 4.32
CA LEU A 34 23.22 -15.45 4.05
C LEU A 34 24.06 -15.39 2.76
N ASP A 35 24.84 -16.41 2.44
CA ASP A 35 25.51 -16.51 1.13
C ASP A 35 24.49 -16.57 -0.03
N THR A 36 23.34 -17.23 0.18
CA THR A 36 22.25 -17.29 -0.81
C THR A 36 21.57 -15.94 -0.98
N LEU A 37 21.27 -15.24 0.11
CA LEU A 37 20.70 -13.89 0.07
C LEU A 37 21.66 -12.88 -0.59
N ARG A 38 22.97 -12.98 -0.29
CA ARG A 38 23.99 -12.17 -0.95
C ARG A 38 24.00 -12.41 -2.46
N GLN A 39 23.89 -13.67 -2.88
CA GLN A 39 23.83 -14.03 -4.29
C GLN A 39 22.55 -13.48 -4.96
N CYS A 40 21.40 -13.56 -4.30
CA CYS A 40 20.15 -12.93 -4.76
C CYS A 40 20.32 -11.41 -4.96
N TRP A 41 20.91 -10.70 -4.01
CA TRP A 41 21.17 -9.27 -4.16
C TRP A 41 22.18 -8.96 -5.29
N LEU A 42 23.22 -9.80 -5.43
CA LEU A 42 24.15 -9.69 -6.55
C LEU A 42 23.45 -9.86 -7.90
N GLU A 43 22.50 -10.79 -8.02
CA GLU A 43 21.69 -11.00 -9.22
C GLU A 43 20.75 -9.82 -9.49
N ARG A 44 20.09 -9.28 -8.46
CA ARG A 44 19.28 -8.06 -8.56
C ARG A 44 20.07 -6.87 -9.10
N LEU A 45 21.35 -6.76 -8.76
CA LEU A 45 22.25 -5.72 -9.26
C LEU A 45 22.76 -5.98 -10.68
N THR A 46 23.05 -7.24 -11.03
CA THR A 46 23.82 -7.58 -12.25
C THR A 46 23.03 -8.25 -13.36
N GLY A 47 21.84 -8.77 -13.07
CA GLY A 47 21.02 -9.60 -13.96
C GLY A 47 21.26 -11.11 -13.81
N GLY A 48 22.28 -11.55 -13.06
CA GLY A 48 22.60 -12.97 -12.93
C GLY A 48 23.09 -13.61 -14.24
N ASP A 49 22.65 -14.83 -14.52
CA ASP A 49 23.01 -15.57 -15.73
C ASP A 49 21.91 -15.45 -16.80
N TYR A 50 21.96 -14.37 -17.59
CA TYR A 50 21.02 -14.09 -18.68
C TYR A 50 21.62 -14.42 -20.06
N GLU A 51 20.76 -14.53 -21.08
CA GLU A 51 21.17 -14.67 -22.47
C GLU A 51 21.55 -13.30 -23.07
N GLU A 52 22.74 -13.20 -23.66
CA GLU A 52 23.29 -11.95 -24.22
C GLU A 52 22.66 -11.54 -25.58
N SER A 53 21.55 -12.15 -26.00
CA SER A 53 20.99 -12.01 -27.36
C SER A 53 19.90 -10.95 -27.52
N GLY A 54 19.42 -10.32 -26.46
CA GLY A 54 18.44 -9.23 -26.53
C GLY A 54 19.09 -7.87 -26.81
N ASP A 55 18.59 -7.11 -27.78
CA ASP A 55 19.10 -5.77 -28.12
C ASP A 55 19.07 -4.81 -26.91
N ALA A 56 18.03 -4.88 -26.07
CA ALA A 56 17.89 -4.05 -24.88
C ALA A 56 18.89 -4.40 -23.76
N ILE A 57 19.12 -5.69 -23.52
CA ILE A 57 20.12 -6.18 -22.55
C ILE A 57 21.52 -5.76 -22.99
N THR A 58 21.85 -5.97 -24.28
CA THR A 58 23.14 -5.59 -24.86
C THR A 58 23.38 -4.08 -24.73
N ALA A 59 22.36 -3.26 -24.99
CA ALA A 59 22.46 -1.81 -24.82
C ALA A 59 22.73 -1.41 -23.36
N LYS A 60 22.01 -2.01 -22.39
CA LYS A 60 22.21 -1.73 -20.96
C LYS A 60 23.61 -2.12 -20.48
N VAL A 61 24.13 -3.27 -20.92
CA VAL A 61 25.50 -3.72 -20.60
C VAL A 61 26.54 -2.76 -21.19
N ALA A 62 26.33 -2.30 -22.44
CA ALA A 62 27.23 -1.34 -23.09
C ALA A 62 27.25 0.02 -22.37
N ASP A 63 26.10 0.49 -21.86
CA ASP A 63 26.03 1.72 -21.05
C ASP A 63 26.79 1.56 -19.73
N ILE A 64 26.61 0.44 -19.04
CA ILE A 64 27.35 0.11 -17.80
C ILE A 64 28.86 0.07 -18.06
N GLU A 65 29.30 -0.61 -19.12
CA GLU A 65 30.71 -0.69 -19.51
C GLU A 65 31.28 0.70 -19.78
N LYS A 66 30.57 1.51 -20.57
CA LYS A 66 30.99 2.85 -20.94
C LYS A 66 31.14 3.75 -19.72
N ASP A 67 30.16 3.75 -18.82
CA ASP A 67 30.20 4.57 -17.60
C ASP A 67 31.33 4.13 -16.67
N GLY A 68 31.45 2.83 -16.40
CA GLY A 68 32.53 2.28 -15.58
C GLY A 68 33.91 2.58 -16.14
N LYS A 69 34.08 2.48 -17.47
CA LYS A 69 35.32 2.84 -18.16
C LYS A 69 35.65 4.32 -18.02
N GLN A 70 34.69 5.21 -18.26
CA GLN A 70 34.92 6.66 -18.17
C GLN A 70 35.32 7.09 -16.76
N ILE A 71 34.68 6.50 -15.74
CA ILE A 71 35.02 6.77 -14.34
C ILE A 71 36.41 6.22 -14.00
N ALA A 72 36.72 5.00 -14.42
CA ALA A 72 38.04 4.40 -14.20
C ALA A 72 39.19 5.16 -14.88
N ASP A 73 38.96 5.70 -16.08
CA ASP A 73 39.93 6.48 -16.84
C ASP A 73 40.13 7.90 -16.26
N SER A 74 39.15 8.43 -15.52
CA SER A 74 39.18 9.77 -14.94
C SER A 74 39.60 9.80 -13.46
N LEU A 75 39.89 8.64 -12.85
CA LEU A 75 40.40 8.55 -11.48
C LEU A 75 41.76 9.23 -11.36
N LEU A 76 41.87 10.16 -10.41
CA LEU A 76 43.11 10.86 -10.07
C LEU A 76 43.95 9.98 -9.15
N THR A 77 44.67 9.00 -9.71
CA THR A 77 45.46 8.02 -8.93
C THR A 77 46.51 8.66 -8.01
N GLU A 78 47.01 9.83 -8.35
CA GLU A 78 47.90 10.65 -7.51
C GLU A 78 47.25 11.11 -6.20
N ASN A 79 45.91 11.09 -6.13
CA ASN A 79 45.13 11.51 -4.97
C ASN A 79 44.74 10.35 -4.03
N LEU A 80 45.33 9.17 -4.17
CA LEU A 80 45.15 8.05 -3.24
C LEU A 80 46.03 8.22 -1.98
N SER A 81 45.91 9.36 -1.29
CA SER A 81 46.74 9.70 -0.13
C SER A 81 45.97 10.45 0.96
N GLN A 82 46.40 10.38 2.22
CA GLN A 82 45.68 10.97 3.37
C GLN A 82 45.25 12.43 3.19
N ASN A 83 46.07 13.26 2.53
CA ASN A 83 45.85 14.69 2.40
C ASN A 83 45.00 15.08 1.19
N SER A 84 44.50 14.09 0.44
CA SER A 84 43.75 14.35 -0.78
C SER A 84 42.34 14.84 -0.48
N ASP A 85 41.90 15.81 -1.28
CA ASP A 85 40.62 16.48 -1.18
C ASP A 85 39.60 15.96 -2.21
N ARG A 86 39.97 15.01 -3.08
CA ARG A 86 39.09 14.42 -4.10
C ARG A 86 39.73 13.18 -4.74
N LEU A 87 38.92 12.23 -5.22
CA LEU A 87 39.39 11.18 -6.14
C LEU A 87 39.04 11.48 -7.60
N TRP A 88 37.98 12.25 -7.83
CA TRP A 88 37.56 12.71 -9.15
C TRP A 88 37.29 14.20 -9.17
N ASN A 89 37.29 14.79 -10.36
CA ASN A 89 36.85 16.17 -10.52
C ASN A 89 35.35 16.28 -10.19
N GLY A 90 35.00 17.23 -9.32
CA GLY A 90 33.61 17.43 -8.89
C GLY A 90 33.18 16.62 -7.65
N THR A 91 34.06 15.80 -7.07
CA THR A 91 33.84 15.14 -5.77
C THR A 91 34.70 15.80 -4.69
N ASP A 92 34.17 16.77 -3.96
CA ASP A 92 34.93 17.43 -2.91
C ASP A 92 34.86 16.67 -1.57
N LEU A 93 36.02 16.27 -1.07
CA LEU A 93 36.28 15.51 0.14
C LEU A 93 37.19 16.29 1.11
N SER A 94 37.35 17.61 0.93
CA SER A 94 38.18 18.46 1.79
C SER A 94 37.64 18.46 3.22
N MET A 95 38.40 17.99 4.21
CA MET A 95 37.98 18.08 5.62
C MET A 95 38.24 19.52 6.10
N GLY A 96 37.19 20.28 6.40
CA GLY A 96 37.27 21.67 6.86
C GLY A 96 36.24 21.98 7.95
N ASP A 97 36.47 23.05 8.70
CA ASP A 97 35.71 23.41 9.91
C ASP A 97 34.50 24.33 9.64
N ALA A 98 34.23 24.72 8.39
CA ALA A 98 33.19 25.69 8.04
C ALA A 98 31.89 25.07 7.47
N TYR A 99 30.76 25.71 7.76
CA TYR A 99 29.39 25.28 7.45
C TYR A 99 29.11 24.90 5.98
N ASP A 100 29.48 25.74 5.01
CA ASP A 100 29.29 25.45 3.55
C ASP A 100 30.13 24.25 3.07
N GLU A 101 31.12 23.84 3.87
CA GLU A 101 32.00 22.72 3.55
C GLU A 101 31.33 21.40 3.93
N TYR A 102 30.51 21.35 4.98
CA TYR A 102 29.95 20.08 5.46
C TYR A 102 28.95 19.43 4.49
N THR A 103 27.98 20.20 3.98
CA THR A 103 27.02 19.71 2.95
C THR A 103 27.73 19.38 1.63
N ARG A 104 28.81 20.10 1.31
CA ARG A 104 29.64 19.83 0.13
C ARG A 104 30.42 18.53 0.28
N ILE A 105 31.02 18.28 1.44
CA ILE A 105 31.73 17.04 1.80
C ILE A 105 30.79 15.85 1.82
N ALA A 106 29.60 16.00 2.39
CA ALA A 106 28.57 14.97 2.42
C ALA A 106 28.22 14.49 1.01
N ARG A 107 27.91 15.44 0.12
CA ARG A 107 27.66 15.20 -1.31
C ARG A 107 28.87 14.62 -2.03
N GLY A 108 30.08 15.10 -1.73
CA GLY A 108 31.30 14.59 -2.33
C GLY A 108 31.58 13.15 -1.92
N THR A 109 31.29 12.79 -0.67
CA THR A 109 31.47 11.44 -0.12
C THR A 109 30.53 10.46 -0.82
N SER A 110 29.23 10.74 -0.84
CA SER A 110 28.25 9.87 -1.50
C SER A 110 28.51 9.75 -3.00
N LYS A 111 28.84 10.84 -3.70
CA LYS A 111 29.23 10.80 -5.12
C LYS A 111 30.51 10.03 -5.40
N THR A 112 31.47 10.05 -4.48
CA THR A 112 32.71 9.27 -4.62
C THR A 112 32.39 7.78 -4.51
N LEU A 113 31.57 7.38 -3.54
CA LEU A 113 31.10 6.00 -3.43
C LEU A 113 30.30 5.57 -4.68
N GLU A 114 29.46 6.45 -5.24
CA GLU A 114 28.66 6.15 -6.45
C GLU A 114 29.57 5.87 -7.66
N GLN A 115 30.67 6.60 -7.78
CA GLN A 115 31.66 6.36 -8.84
C GLN A 115 32.36 5.02 -8.68
N ILE A 116 32.67 4.63 -7.44
CA ILE A 116 33.23 3.31 -7.13
C ILE A 116 32.22 2.20 -7.46
N GLU A 117 30.93 2.38 -7.13
CA GLU A 117 29.85 1.45 -7.46
C GLU A 117 29.74 1.22 -8.97
N LYS A 118 29.78 2.28 -9.79
CA LYS A 118 29.73 2.18 -11.26
C LYS A 118 30.92 1.42 -11.84
N MET A 119 32.12 1.61 -11.29
CA MET A 119 33.29 0.80 -11.65
C MET A 119 33.10 -0.67 -11.26
N ALA A 120 32.59 -0.94 -10.05
CA ALA A 120 32.30 -2.29 -9.57
C ALA A 120 31.22 -3.00 -10.40
N MET A 121 30.22 -2.25 -10.89
CA MET A 121 29.18 -2.77 -11.77
C MET A 121 29.79 -3.23 -13.10
N ALA A 122 30.59 -2.39 -13.76
CA ALA A 122 31.28 -2.76 -15.00
C ALA A 122 32.27 -3.93 -14.82
N TYR A 123 32.90 -4.03 -13.65
CA TYR A 123 33.77 -5.15 -13.30
C TYR A 123 33.01 -6.49 -13.14
N ARG A 124 31.74 -6.45 -12.70
CA ARG A 124 31.00 -7.65 -12.29
C ARG A 124 29.97 -8.15 -13.30
N VAL A 125 29.34 -7.24 -14.06
CA VAL A 125 28.27 -7.59 -15.02
C VAL A 125 28.80 -8.47 -16.16
N LYS A 126 28.08 -9.56 -16.43
CA LYS A 126 28.35 -10.48 -17.55
C LYS A 126 28.29 -9.75 -18.89
N GLY A 127 29.16 -10.09 -19.84
CA GLY A 127 29.17 -9.48 -21.18
C GLY A 127 29.85 -8.11 -21.26
N SER A 128 30.19 -7.46 -20.13
CA SER A 128 31.04 -6.27 -20.16
C SER A 128 32.48 -6.64 -20.55
N ALA A 129 33.12 -5.84 -21.40
CA ALA A 129 34.54 -6.01 -21.72
C ALA A 129 35.47 -5.77 -20.51
N LEU A 130 34.95 -5.15 -19.44
CA LEU A 130 35.67 -4.90 -18.19
C LEU A 130 35.45 -6.00 -17.15
N GLN A 131 34.66 -7.04 -17.47
CA GLN A 131 34.35 -8.11 -16.54
C GLN A 131 35.63 -8.81 -16.06
N GLY A 132 35.87 -8.81 -14.75
CA GLY A 132 37.04 -9.46 -14.16
C GLY A 132 38.38 -8.74 -14.44
N ASP A 133 38.39 -7.53 -15.01
CA ASP A 133 39.62 -6.82 -15.34
C ASP A 133 40.50 -6.54 -14.10
N PRO A 134 41.77 -7.02 -14.06
CA PRO A 134 42.63 -6.86 -12.89
C PRO A 134 43.02 -5.42 -12.57
N GLU A 135 43.13 -4.53 -13.57
CA GLU A 135 43.50 -3.13 -13.35
C GLU A 135 42.33 -2.36 -12.73
N LEU A 136 41.13 -2.55 -13.28
CA LEU A 136 39.89 -2.00 -12.75
C LEU A 136 39.65 -2.46 -11.32
N LYS A 137 39.82 -3.77 -11.06
CA LYS A 137 39.75 -4.31 -9.69
C LYS A 137 40.65 -3.54 -8.73
N GLN A 138 41.92 -3.34 -9.09
CA GLN A 138 42.86 -2.65 -8.22
C GLN A 138 42.44 -1.20 -7.96
N LYS A 139 41.96 -0.47 -8.99
CA LYS A 139 41.45 0.90 -8.83
C LYS A 139 40.24 0.97 -7.89
N ILE A 140 39.34 -0.01 -7.95
CA ILE A 140 38.19 -0.11 -7.04
C ILE A 140 38.68 -0.33 -5.61
N LEU A 141 39.56 -1.31 -5.39
CA LEU A 141 40.10 -1.63 -4.07
C LEU A 141 40.89 -0.47 -3.46
N ASP A 142 41.71 0.23 -4.25
CA ASP A 142 42.48 1.39 -3.79
C ASP A 142 41.55 2.56 -3.41
N SER A 143 40.48 2.77 -4.18
CA SER A 143 39.50 3.83 -3.90
C SER A 143 38.68 3.50 -2.64
N LEU A 144 38.25 2.25 -2.45
CA LEU A 144 37.59 1.79 -1.21
C LEU A 144 38.54 1.89 -0.01
N ALA A 145 39.80 1.49 -0.16
CA ALA A 145 40.80 1.60 0.89
C ALA A 145 41.02 3.07 1.29
N PHE A 146 41.05 3.98 0.32
CA PHE A 146 41.13 5.42 0.59
C PHE A 146 39.91 5.92 1.36
N MET A 147 38.70 5.57 0.91
CA MET A 147 37.46 5.97 1.58
C MET A 147 37.43 5.45 3.00
N TRP A 148 37.62 4.14 3.19
CA TRP A 148 37.67 3.51 4.50
C TRP A 148 38.73 4.16 5.40
N LYS A 149 39.96 4.35 4.93
CA LYS A 149 41.02 4.85 5.80
C LYS A 149 40.88 6.33 6.17
N TYR A 150 40.30 7.15 5.29
CA TYR A 150 40.42 8.61 5.41
C TYR A 150 39.10 9.38 5.42
N LYS A 151 38.02 8.88 4.81
CA LYS A 151 36.82 9.69 4.51
C LYS A 151 35.49 9.09 4.99
N TYR A 152 35.39 7.76 5.11
CA TYR A 152 34.19 7.04 5.51
C TYR A 152 34.56 5.85 6.42
N ASN A 153 34.73 6.14 7.71
CA ASN A 153 35.00 5.14 8.76
C ASN A 153 34.31 5.50 10.06
N LYS A 154 34.33 4.56 11.02
CA LYS A 154 33.75 4.71 12.36
C LYS A 154 34.30 5.89 13.18
N ASP A 155 35.48 6.42 12.83
CA ASP A 155 36.12 7.53 13.54
C ASP A 155 35.71 8.89 12.96
N ILE A 156 35.08 8.91 11.77
CA ILE A 156 34.41 10.11 11.26
C ILE A 156 33.23 10.41 12.19
N PRO A 157 33.18 11.62 12.80
CA PRO A 157 32.08 11.99 13.68
C PRO A 157 30.75 11.84 12.96
N ARG A 158 29.75 11.32 13.67
CA ARG A 158 28.37 11.47 13.21
C ARG A 158 28.12 12.98 13.16
N THR A 159 27.65 13.45 12.02
CA THR A 159 27.13 14.81 11.90
C THR A 159 26.01 14.96 12.91
N ASN A 160 26.21 15.84 13.88
CA ASN A 160 25.27 15.97 14.98
C ASN A 160 24.15 16.91 14.54
N ARG A 161 22.91 16.41 14.44
CA ARG A 161 21.69 17.22 14.28
C ARG A 161 21.63 18.43 15.22
N ASN A 162 22.34 18.40 16.35
CA ASN A 162 22.28 19.37 17.45
C ASN A 162 23.50 20.30 17.59
N LEU A 163 24.31 20.55 16.55
CA LEU A 163 25.22 21.71 16.58
C LEU A 163 24.44 23.03 16.36
N SER A 164 23.73 23.41 17.42
CA SER A 164 23.04 24.68 17.71
C SER A 164 21.65 24.91 17.06
N PRO A 165 20.62 25.28 17.86
CA PRO A 165 19.30 25.76 17.40
C PRO A 165 19.33 26.99 16.46
N ALA A 166 20.52 27.44 16.06
CA ALA A 166 20.76 28.53 15.13
C ALA A 166 21.09 28.07 13.70
N ASN A 167 21.25 26.77 13.40
CA ASN A 167 21.71 26.28 12.07
C ASN A 167 21.06 24.95 11.61
N PRO A 168 19.94 24.98 10.87
CA PRO A 168 19.13 23.80 10.52
C PRO A 168 19.41 23.14 9.13
N SER A 169 20.64 23.11 8.61
CA SER A 169 20.89 22.89 7.15
C SER A 169 22.06 21.96 6.75
N GLU A 170 22.42 20.97 7.58
CA GLU A 170 23.28 19.86 7.14
C GLU A 170 22.48 18.76 6.42
N ASN A 171 22.90 18.34 5.22
CA ASN A 171 22.17 17.31 4.44
C ASN A 171 22.49 15.88 4.93
N TRP A 172 21.92 15.51 6.07
CA TRP A 172 22.03 14.18 6.70
C TRP A 172 21.74 13.01 5.74
N TYR A 173 20.87 13.22 4.74
CA TYR A 173 20.50 12.23 3.73
C TYR A 173 21.72 11.63 3.00
N GLU A 174 22.76 12.42 2.73
CA GLU A 174 23.94 11.90 2.03
C GLU A 174 24.70 10.87 2.87
N TRP A 175 24.76 11.06 4.20
CA TRP A 175 25.50 10.21 5.12
C TRP A 175 24.70 9.01 5.60
N GLU A 176 23.41 9.20 5.84
CA GLU A 176 22.54 8.20 6.45
C GLU A 176 21.74 7.40 5.42
N ILE A 177 21.55 7.88 4.19
CA ILE A 177 20.78 7.18 3.14
C ILE A 177 21.64 6.87 1.91
N ARG A 178 22.13 7.90 1.20
CA ARG A 178 22.79 7.72 -0.10
C ARG A 178 24.09 6.93 0.02
N ALA A 179 24.99 7.31 0.93
CA ALA A 179 26.26 6.62 1.12
C ALA A 179 26.08 5.16 1.58
N PRO A 180 25.23 4.83 2.58
CA PRO A 180 24.93 3.45 2.96
C PRO A 180 24.43 2.58 1.82
N LYS A 181 23.42 3.04 1.06
CA LYS A 181 22.85 2.30 -0.08
C LYS A 181 23.92 1.96 -1.12
N THR A 182 24.68 2.95 -1.55
CA THR A 182 25.75 2.78 -2.53
C THR A 182 26.88 1.89 -2.01
N LEU A 183 27.21 2.01 -0.72
CA LEU A 183 28.27 1.20 -0.09
C LEU A 183 27.89 -0.29 -0.08
N VAL A 184 26.69 -0.65 0.38
CA VAL A 184 26.28 -2.07 0.45
C VAL A 184 26.19 -2.70 -0.93
N ASN A 185 25.77 -1.96 -1.96
CA ASN A 185 25.81 -2.42 -3.35
C ASN A 185 27.25 -2.68 -3.81
N THR A 186 28.14 -1.73 -3.60
CA THR A 186 29.56 -1.85 -3.97
C THR A 186 30.22 -3.07 -3.30
N LEU A 187 29.97 -3.24 -1.99
CA LEU A 187 30.49 -4.37 -1.22
C LEU A 187 29.90 -5.71 -1.66
N THR A 188 28.65 -5.74 -2.13
CA THR A 188 28.04 -6.94 -2.73
C THR A 188 28.73 -7.31 -4.04
N LEU A 189 28.90 -6.34 -4.95
CA LEU A 189 29.55 -6.54 -6.25
C LEU A 189 31.00 -7.03 -6.11
N MET A 190 31.71 -6.56 -5.08
CA MET A 190 33.13 -6.82 -4.86
C MET A 190 33.40 -7.78 -3.69
N TYR A 191 32.39 -8.52 -3.21
CA TYR A 191 32.45 -9.26 -1.94
C TYR A 191 33.68 -10.15 -1.78
N ASP A 192 34.01 -10.92 -2.82
CA ASP A 192 35.11 -11.90 -2.83
C ASP A 192 36.49 -11.23 -2.97
N GLU A 193 36.52 -9.97 -3.39
CA GLU A 193 37.75 -9.22 -3.72
C GLU A 193 38.12 -8.21 -2.61
N VAL A 194 37.13 -7.69 -1.88
CA VAL A 194 37.36 -6.77 -0.75
C VAL A 194 37.83 -7.55 0.48
N PRO A 195 38.98 -7.19 1.09
CA PRO A 195 39.43 -7.82 2.32
C PRO A 195 38.38 -7.74 3.43
N GLU A 196 38.16 -8.84 4.16
CA GLU A 196 37.17 -8.94 5.24
C GLU A 196 37.27 -7.80 6.27
N GLU A 197 38.49 -7.43 6.69
CA GLU A 197 38.73 -6.33 7.63
C GLU A 197 38.22 -4.98 7.09
N MET A 198 38.44 -4.72 5.80
CA MET A 198 37.98 -3.49 5.14
C MET A 198 36.45 -3.50 4.99
N ARG A 199 35.87 -4.63 4.58
CA ARG A 199 34.41 -4.78 4.45
C ARG A 199 33.71 -4.53 5.78
N HIS A 200 34.15 -5.22 6.84
CA HIS A 200 33.60 -5.04 8.18
C HIS A 200 33.79 -3.60 8.69
N GLY A 201 34.98 -3.02 8.49
CA GLY A 201 35.26 -1.65 8.92
C GLY A 201 34.42 -0.58 8.20
N LEU A 202 34.02 -0.81 6.95
CA LEU A 202 33.09 0.03 6.20
C LEU A 202 31.64 -0.15 6.66
N ILE A 203 31.22 -1.37 7.00
CA ILE A 203 29.89 -1.64 7.59
C ILE A 203 29.77 -1.01 9.00
N GLU A 204 30.83 -1.05 9.80
CA GLU A 204 30.88 -0.32 11.08
C GLU A 204 30.82 1.20 10.88
N ALA A 205 31.32 1.72 9.76
CA ALA A 205 31.15 3.12 9.40
C ALA A 205 29.69 3.46 9.07
N LEU A 206 29.00 2.59 8.34
CA LEU A 206 27.56 2.71 8.07
C LEU A 206 26.77 2.72 9.39
N LYS A 207 27.00 1.75 10.27
CA LYS A 207 26.37 1.66 11.60
C LYS A 207 26.71 2.86 12.50
N LYS A 208 27.83 3.54 12.26
CA LYS A 208 28.18 4.77 12.98
C LYS A 208 27.33 5.96 12.51
N GLN A 209 27.08 6.06 11.20
CA GLN A 209 26.27 7.14 10.63
C GLN A 209 24.78 6.91 10.89
N VAL A 210 24.33 5.66 10.79
CA VAL A 210 22.99 5.21 11.16
C VAL A 210 23.14 4.28 12.36
N PRO A 211 23.06 4.76 13.61
CA PRO A 211 23.17 3.91 14.80
C PRO A 211 21.86 3.20 15.14
N GLU A 212 20.72 3.78 14.75
CA GLU A 212 19.38 3.27 15.02
C GLU A 212 18.47 3.60 13.82
N ILE A 213 17.87 2.55 13.24
CA ILE A 213 16.88 2.68 12.18
C ILE A 213 15.67 3.45 12.73
N GLY A 214 15.23 4.48 12.03
CA GLY A 214 14.05 5.25 12.41
C GLY A 214 14.29 6.41 13.38
N SER A 215 15.48 6.52 13.99
CA SER A 215 15.82 7.65 14.88
C SER A 215 15.75 9.03 14.21
N ALA A 216 15.87 9.04 12.89
CA ALA A 216 15.97 10.22 12.04
C ALA A 216 15.02 10.21 10.83
N ALA A 217 14.55 9.03 10.44
CA ALA A 217 13.97 8.75 9.15
C ALA A 217 12.60 8.08 9.34
N THR A 218 11.58 8.63 8.69
CA THR A 218 10.21 8.13 8.62
C THR A 218 9.87 7.79 7.17
N GLY A 219 8.80 7.02 6.94
CA GLY A 219 8.30 6.73 5.60
C GLY A 219 9.37 6.08 4.71
N ALA A 220 9.51 6.61 3.50
CA ALA A 220 10.46 6.13 2.53
C ALA A 220 11.93 6.13 3.03
N ASN A 221 12.32 7.12 3.83
CA ASN A 221 13.69 7.20 4.34
C ASN A 221 13.99 6.07 5.33
N ARG A 222 12.98 5.66 6.12
CA ARG A 222 13.13 4.53 7.04
C ARG A 222 13.31 3.21 6.28
N LEU A 223 12.51 2.99 5.24
CA LEU A 223 12.60 1.80 4.41
C LEU A 223 13.96 1.70 3.68
N ASN A 224 14.54 2.82 3.26
CA ASN A 224 15.90 2.85 2.72
C ASN A 224 16.95 2.42 3.77
N ASN A 225 16.79 2.85 5.03
CA ASN A 225 17.64 2.37 6.13
C ASN A 225 17.47 0.87 6.37
N CYS A 226 16.24 0.36 6.36
CA CYS A 226 15.96 -1.07 6.51
C CYS A 226 16.70 -1.89 5.44
N ALA A 227 16.57 -1.51 4.16
CA ALA A 227 17.25 -2.17 3.06
C ALA A 227 18.77 -2.19 3.25
N ALA A 228 19.38 -1.04 3.58
CA ALA A 228 20.81 -0.93 3.81
C ALA A 228 21.29 -1.82 4.98
N TYR A 229 20.54 -1.89 6.08
CA TYR A 229 20.85 -2.74 7.22
C TYR A 229 20.75 -4.23 6.91
N ILE A 230 19.70 -4.64 6.20
CA ILE A 230 19.50 -6.03 5.78
C ILE A 230 20.70 -6.48 4.94
N ILE A 231 21.07 -5.71 3.92
CA ILE A 231 22.20 -6.05 3.04
C ILE A 231 23.52 -6.00 3.82
N ALA A 232 23.74 -5.03 4.69
CA ALA A 232 24.92 -4.98 5.55
C ALA A 232 25.04 -6.22 6.46
N GLY A 233 23.92 -6.67 7.06
CA GLY A 233 23.86 -7.88 7.88
C GLY A 233 24.20 -9.13 7.09
N ILE A 234 23.68 -9.24 5.86
CA ILE A 234 24.02 -10.33 4.93
C ILE A 234 25.53 -10.34 4.62
N LEU A 235 26.13 -9.18 4.34
CA LEU A 235 27.55 -9.06 3.98
C LEU A 235 28.50 -9.42 5.14
N ASP A 236 28.16 -9.02 6.36
CA ASP A 236 28.95 -9.32 7.56
C ASP A 236 28.55 -10.61 8.28
N LYS A 237 27.59 -11.35 7.71
CA LYS A 237 27.00 -12.56 8.29
C LYS A 237 26.39 -12.33 9.69
N ASP A 238 25.81 -11.15 9.91
CA ASP A 238 25.16 -10.73 11.15
C ASP A 238 23.63 -10.87 11.04
N THR A 239 23.13 -12.03 11.46
CA THR A 239 21.68 -12.35 11.47
C THR A 239 20.84 -11.37 12.30
N ALA A 240 21.39 -10.84 13.41
CA ALA A 240 20.66 -9.91 14.26
C ALA A 240 20.47 -8.56 13.56
N LEU A 241 21.43 -8.16 12.73
CA LEU A 241 21.32 -6.94 11.92
C LEU A 241 20.26 -7.08 10.81
N VAL A 242 20.16 -8.27 10.20
CA VAL A 242 19.10 -8.59 9.23
C VAL A 242 17.72 -8.53 9.89
N GLU A 243 17.55 -9.23 11.02
CA GLU A 243 16.30 -9.23 11.80
C GLU A 243 15.90 -7.83 12.25
N ALA A 244 16.86 -7.00 12.70
CA ALA A 244 16.61 -5.62 13.08
C ALA A 244 16.11 -4.78 11.89
N GLY A 245 16.69 -4.97 10.70
CA GLY A 245 16.26 -4.29 9.49
C GLY A 245 14.84 -4.68 9.06
N VAL A 246 14.51 -5.97 9.06
CA VAL A 246 13.17 -6.47 8.73
C VAL A 246 12.14 -5.96 9.73
N LYS A 247 12.40 -6.11 11.04
CA LYS A 247 11.49 -5.66 12.10
C LYS A 247 11.24 -4.15 12.05
N ALA A 248 12.24 -3.36 11.67
CA ALA A 248 12.09 -1.92 11.60
C ALA A 248 11.09 -1.46 10.53
N MET A 249 10.72 -2.33 9.57
CA MET A 249 9.67 -2.05 8.58
C MET A 249 8.26 -2.03 9.16
N ASP A 250 8.00 -2.71 10.28
CA ASP A 250 6.65 -2.92 10.83
C ASP A 250 5.85 -1.61 11.00
N THR A 251 6.55 -0.53 11.36
CA THR A 251 5.98 0.81 11.48
C THR A 251 5.43 1.32 10.15
N GLU A 252 6.15 1.12 9.05
CA GLU A 252 5.81 1.66 7.73
C GLU A 252 4.83 0.77 6.97
N LEU A 253 4.64 -0.49 7.39
CA LEU A 253 3.63 -1.39 6.86
C LEU A 253 2.23 -1.11 7.41
N THR A 254 2.13 -0.35 8.51
CA THR A 254 0.85 -0.01 9.13
C THR A 254 0.27 1.24 8.45
N TYR A 255 -1.02 1.23 8.13
CA TYR A 255 -1.67 2.41 7.61
C TYR A 255 -1.61 3.55 8.63
N SER A 256 -1.20 4.71 8.16
CA SER A 256 -1.20 5.95 8.90
C SER A 256 -2.61 6.50 9.02
N VAL A 257 -2.88 7.15 10.15
CA VAL A 257 -4.09 7.95 10.40
C VAL A 257 -3.74 9.43 10.59
N SER A 258 -2.44 9.76 10.59
CA SER A 258 -1.88 11.10 10.75
C SER A 258 -0.38 11.08 10.43
N ASP A 259 0.17 12.14 9.83
CA ASP A 259 1.60 12.26 9.52
C ASP A 259 2.07 11.30 8.40
N ASP A 260 3.38 11.10 8.25
CA ASP A 260 4.02 10.32 7.19
C ASP A 260 3.51 8.87 7.10
N GLY A 261 3.28 8.39 5.87
CA GLY A 261 2.92 6.99 5.58
C GLY A 261 1.83 6.82 4.54
N PHE A 262 1.48 5.56 4.27
CA PHE A 262 0.32 5.19 3.46
C PHE A 262 -0.95 5.23 4.29
N TYR A 263 -2.06 5.69 3.73
CA TYR A 263 -3.38 5.74 4.36
C TYR A 263 -4.34 4.75 3.68
N GLU A 264 -5.38 4.33 4.38
CA GLU A 264 -6.39 3.39 3.86
C GLU A 264 -7.14 3.92 2.63
N ASP A 265 -7.28 5.25 2.48
CA ASP A 265 -7.91 5.86 1.30
C ASP A 265 -7.00 5.88 0.05
N GLY A 266 -5.78 5.35 0.18
CA GLY A 266 -4.75 5.31 -0.84
C GLY A 266 -3.79 6.51 -0.81
N SER A 267 -3.98 7.48 0.09
CA SER A 267 -3.07 8.62 0.22
C SER A 267 -1.68 8.19 0.68
N PHE A 268 -0.65 8.93 0.26
CA PHE A 268 0.68 8.83 0.84
C PHE A 268 1.21 10.21 1.19
N ILE A 269 1.51 10.42 2.46
CA ILE A 269 2.04 11.68 2.98
C ILE A 269 3.51 11.48 3.35
N GLN A 270 4.33 12.48 3.03
CA GLN A 270 5.70 12.56 3.54
C GLN A 270 6.03 14.01 3.91
N HIS A 271 6.96 14.18 4.85
CA HIS A 271 7.33 15.47 5.44
C HIS A 271 6.11 16.11 6.12
N HIS A 272 5.38 15.27 6.84
CA HIS A 272 4.23 15.53 7.67
C HIS A 272 2.94 15.91 6.92
N GLN A 273 3.04 16.70 5.84
CA GLN A 273 1.89 17.46 5.33
C GLN A 273 1.92 17.68 3.80
N TYR A 274 2.61 16.81 3.06
CA TYR A 274 2.71 16.90 1.61
C TYR A 274 2.28 15.61 0.91
N PRO A 275 1.40 15.69 -0.12
CA PRO A 275 1.00 14.54 -0.92
C PRO A 275 2.16 14.06 -1.78
N TYR A 276 2.54 12.79 -1.62
CA TYR A 276 3.83 12.31 -2.10
C TYR A 276 3.84 10.89 -2.69
N ASN A 277 2.68 10.30 -3.02
CA ASN A 277 2.59 8.99 -3.68
C ASN A 277 3.61 8.87 -4.81
N GLY A 278 3.67 9.89 -5.66
CA GLY A 278 4.52 9.94 -6.83
C GLY A 278 5.94 10.46 -6.64
N GLY A 279 6.38 10.74 -5.41
CA GLY A 279 7.78 11.04 -5.09
C GLY A 279 8.28 10.03 -4.06
N TYR A 280 8.24 10.38 -2.78
CA TYR A 280 8.64 9.48 -1.70
C TYR A 280 7.87 8.16 -1.67
N GLY A 281 6.57 8.14 -2.03
CA GLY A 281 5.79 6.90 -2.08
C GLY A 281 6.38 5.87 -3.05
N THR A 282 6.79 6.29 -4.25
CA THR A 282 7.49 5.41 -5.20
C THR A 282 8.83 4.91 -4.66
N SER A 283 9.55 5.72 -3.87
CA SER A 283 10.79 5.32 -3.20
C SER A 283 10.55 4.30 -2.07
N ALA A 284 9.45 4.47 -1.32
CA ALA A 284 9.01 3.52 -0.31
C ALA A 284 8.65 2.17 -0.95
N LEU A 285 7.84 2.17 -2.01
CA LEU A 285 7.46 0.96 -2.74
C LEU A 285 8.68 0.24 -3.32
N ALA A 286 9.61 0.96 -3.94
CA ALA A 286 10.85 0.37 -4.46
C ALA A 286 11.69 -0.30 -3.36
N SER A 287 11.79 0.34 -2.19
CA SER A 287 12.54 -0.23 -1.05
C SER A 287 11.87 -1.50 -0.51
N VAL A 288 10.55 -1.52 -0.42
CA VAL A 288 9.79 -2.70 0.00
C VAL A 288 9.88 -3.82 -1.03
N ALA A 289 9.83 -3.50 -2.32
CA ALA A 289 10.00 -4.48 -3.40
C ALA A 289 11.39 -5.13 -3.36
N ASP A 290 12.46 -4.34 -3.19
CA ASP A 290 13.83 -4.86 -3.06
C ASP A 290 14.00 -5.72 -1.80
N ILE A 291 13.44 -5.30 -0.66
CA ILE A 291 13.48 -6.11 0.58
C ILE A 291 12.68 -7.40 0.41
N GLY A 292 11.48 -7.34 -0.15
CA GLY A 292 10.63 -8.51 -0.36
C GLY A 292 11.26 -9.53 -1.32
N LEU A 293 11.88 -9.07 -2.40
CA LEU A 293 12.68 -9.93 -3.28
C LEU A 293 13.79 -10.64 -2.52
N LEU A 294 14.48 -9.91 -1.65
CA LEU A 294 15.64 -10.41 -0.94
C LEU A 294 15.27 -11.40 0.17
N VAL A 295 14.33 -11.05 1.07
CA VAL A 295 14.08 -11.83 2.29
C VAL A 295 12.74 -12.57 2.31
N GLY A 296 11.81 -12.27 1.40
CA GLY A 296 10.42 -12.77 1.44
C GLY A 296 10.27 -14.30 1.38
N ASN A 297 11.24 -14.98 0.77
CA ASN A 297 11.28 -16.45 0.68
C ASN A 297 12.38 -17.08 1.55
N SER A 298 12.86 -16.37 2.57
CA SER A 298 13.94 -16.80 3.48
C SER A 298 13.45 -17.01 4.91
N SER A 299 14.32 -17.47 5.81
CA SER A 299 14.06 -17.51 7.25
C SER A 299 13.84 -16.14 7.88
N PHE A 300 14.21 -15.06 7.17
CA PHE A 300 14.03 -13.67 7.60
C PHE A 300 12.78 -13.00 7.03
N ALA A 301 11.91 -13.76 6.33
CA ALA A 301 10.64 -13.23 5.85
C ALA A 301 9.86 -12.58 6.99
N SER A 302 9.21 -11.45 6.72
CA SER A 302 8.43 -10.76 7.74
C SER A 302 7.25 -11.63 8.17
N GLY A 303 7.13 -11.86 9.48
CA GLY A 303 5.94 -12.48 10.08
C GLY A 303 4.82 -11.48 10.36
N ASN A 304 4.99 -10.21 9.98
CA ASN A 304 4.01 -9.16 10.23
C ASN A 304 2.78 -9.36 9.31
N PRO A 305 1.55 -9.46 9.85
CA PRO A 305 0.35 -9.59 9.04
C PRO A 305 0.14 -8.40 8.09
N ASN A 306 0.64 -7.21 8.42
CA ASN A 306 0.54 -6.01 7.59
C ASN A 306 1.43 -6.05 6.34
N TRP A 307 2.24 -7.11 6.16
CA TRP A 307 3.00 -7.30 4.92
C TRP A 307 2.09 -7.33 3.69
N SER A 308 0.86 -7.81 3.80
CA SER A 308 -0.08 -7.84 2.66
C SER A 308 -0.46 -6.46 2.14
N HIS A 309 -0.38 -5.41 2.96
CA HIS A 309 -0.73 -4.04 2.54
C HIS A 309 0.14 -3.54 1.37
N ILE A 310 1.36 -4.08 1.21
CA ILE A 310 2.25 -3.68 0.11
C ILE A 310 1.64 -3.99 -1.27
N TYR A 311 0.74 -4.97 -1.33
CA TYR A 311 0.01 -5.33 -2.53
C TYR A 311 -1.18 -4.38 -2.72
N ASP A 312 -1.93 -4.11 -1.65
CA ASP A 312 -3.05 -3.16 -1.66
C ASP A 312 -2.61 -1.74 -2.07
N TRP A 313 -1.41 -1.31 -1.66
CA TRP A 313 -0.84 -0.02 -2.08
C TRP A 313 -0.76 0.12 -3.60
N VAL A 314 -0.47 -0.96 -4.34
CA VAL A 314 -0.42 -0.90 -5.80
C VAL A 314 -1.77 -0.48 -6.37
N TYR A 315 -2.86 -1.09 -5.88
CA TYR A 315 -4.21 -0.84 -6.38
C TYR A 315 -4.80 0.48 -5.86
N GLN A 316 -4.54 0.84 -4.61
CA GLN A 316 -5.16 1.99 -3.96
C GLN A 316 -4.34 3.28 -4.08
N SER A 317 -3.01 3.17 -4.02
CA SER A 317 -2.10 4.33 -3.90
C SER A 317 -1.31 4.65 -5.18
N PHE A 318 -1.30 3.76 -6.17
CA PHE A 318 -0.49 3.94 -7.39
C PHE A 318 -1.27 3.78 -8.70
N GLU A 319 -2.05 2.71 -8.87
CA GLU A 319 -2.87 2.50 -10.09
C GLU A 319 -3.75 3.72 -10.44
N PRO A 320 -4.48 4.33 -9.48
CA PRO A 320 -5.35 5.48 -9.73
C PRO A 320 -4.58 6.80 -9.87
N LEU A 321 -3.26 6.82 -9.75
CA LEU A 321 -2.44 8.03 -9.83
C LEU A 321 -1.38 7.94 -10.92
N GLN A 322 -1.49 6.94 -11.81
CA GLN A 322 -0.62 6.78 -12.97
C GLN A 322 -1.42 6.66 -14.28
N TYR A 323 -1.00 7.36 -15.33
CA TYR A 323 -1.59 7.25 -16.66
C TYR A 323 -0.51 6.80 -17.65
N GLU A 324 -0.64 5.57 -18.14
CA GLU A 324 0.26 4.93 -19.13
C GLU A 324 1.75 5.15 -18.86
N GLY A 325 2.18 4.76 -17.65
CA GLY A 325 3.57 4.85 -17.23
C GLY A 325 3.98 6.20 -16.65
N ARG A 326 3.04 7.14 -16.45
CA ARG A 326 3.31 8.47 -15.89
C ARG A 326 2.58 8.67 -14.59
N MET A 327 3.33 8.99 -13.55
CA MET A 327 2.76 9.39 -12.29
C MET A 327 2.25 10.83 -12.36
N MET A 328 1.06 11.07 -11.82
CA MET A 328 0.43 12.40 -11.82
C MET A 328 1.24 13.41 -11.02
N ASP A 329 1.41 14.62 -11.56
CA ASP A 329 2.29 15.64 -10.96
C ASP A 329 1.75 16.21 -9.64
N GLY A 330 0.43 16.21 -9.44
CA GLY A 330 -0.20 16.66 -8.20
C GLY A 330 0.23 15.89 -6.95
N VAL A 331 0.85 14.71 -7.10
CA VAL A 331 1.29 13.83 -6.00
C VAL A 331 2.80 13.59 -5.99
N ARG A 332 3.59 14.38 -6.72
CA ARG A 332 5.07 14.25 -6.76
C ARG A 332 5.81 15.29 -5.92
N GLY A 333 5.10 16.15 -5.20
CA GLY A 333 5.69 17.23 -4.40
C GLY A 333 6.71 18.04 -5.19
N ARG A 334 7.93 18.19 -4.65
CA ARG A 334 8.98 18.98 -5.32
C ARG A 334 9.63 18.27 -6.52
N ASP A 335 9.40 16.96 -6.68
CA ASP A 335 10.00 16.14 -7.73
C ASP A 335 9.41 16.43 -9.12
N ILE A 336 8.37 17.27 -9.22
CA ILE A 336 7.91 17.87 -10.49
C ILE A 336 9.02 18.65 -11.21
N THR A 337 10.03 19.08 -10.47
CA THR A 337 11.22 19.78 -11.02
C THR A 337 12.34 18.83 -11.48
N GLY A 338 12.14 17.52 -11.34
CA GLY A 338 12.99 16.49 -11.94
C GLY A 338 12.71 16.34 -13.44
N ARG A 339 13.76 16.05 -14.23
CA ARG A 339 13.64 15.85 -15.69
C ARG A 339 12.94 14.54 -16.08
N SER A 340 12.80 13.60 -15.15
CA SER A 340 12.21 12.28 -15.38
C SER A 340 10.91 12.14 -14.60
N ASN A 341 9.92 11.48 -15.20
CA ASN A 341 8.68 11.12 -14.51
C ASN A 341 8.91 9.87 -13.64
N THR A 342 8.36 9.85 -12.43
CA THR A 342 8.54 8.76 -11.46
C THR A 342 7.67 7.53 -11.76
N GLY A 343 6.74 7.60 -12.71
CA GLY A 343 5.96 6.46 -13.17
C GLY A 343 6.81 5.31 -13.72
N TYR A 344 8.02 5.59 -14.21
CA TYR A 344 8.99 4.55 -14.56
C TYR A 344 9.58 3.84 -13.33
N GLY A 345 9.73 4.53 -12.20
CA GLY A 345 10.13 3.91 -10.94
C GLY A 345 9.05 3.00 -10.36
N LEU A 346 7.77 3.38 -10.54
CA LEU A 346 6.64 2.49 -10.26
C LEU A 346 6.69 1.24 -11.16
N LEU A 347 6.87 1.42 -12.47
CA LEU A 347 7.00 0.31 -13.42
C LEU A 347 8.09 -0.69 -13.00
N GLU A 348 9.27 -0.19 -12.63
CA GLU A 348 10.37 -1.03 -12.13
C GLU A 348 9.99 -1.75 -10.83
N SER A 349 9.31 -1.07 -9.90
CA SER A 349 8.88 -1.66 -8.63
C SER A 349 7.88 -2.80 -8.86
N LEU A 350 6.93 -2.65 -9.80
CA LEU A 350 5.99 -3.71 -10.17
C LEU A 350 6.69 -4.94 -10.76
N VAL A 351 7.67 -4.73 -11.64
CA VAL A 351 8.47 -5.82 -12.22
C VAL A 351 9.20 -6.64 -11.15
N ILE A 352 9.62 -5.99 -10.06
CA ILE A 352 10.27 -6.64 -8.91
C ILE A 352 9.24 -7.33 -8.02
N LEU A 353 8.11 -6.69 -7.72
CA LEU A 353 7.03 -7.28 -6.90
C LEU A 353 6.51 -8.59 -7.50
N VAL A 354 6.38 -8.67 -8.83
CA VAL A 354 5.97 -9.88 -9.56
C VAL A 354 6.80 -11.12 -9.21
N GLN A 355 8.05 -10.95 -8.77
CA GLN A 355 8.95 -12.06 -8.50
C GLN A 355 8.62 -12.82 -7.20
N PHE A 356 7.85 -12.21 -6.29
CA PHE A 356 7.51 -12.82 -5.01
C PHE A 356 6.07 -12.58 -4.54
N ALA A 357 5.31 -11.73 -5.24
CA ALA A 357 3.90 -11.49 -4.93
C ALA A 357 3.07 -12.79 -5.05
N PRO A 358 1.92 -12.88 -4.34
CA PRO A 358 0.94 -13.94 -4.56
C PRO A 358 0.57 -14.08 -6.04
N ALA A 359 0.19 -15.28 -6.47
CA ALA A 359 -0.01 -15.60 -7.89
C ALA A 359 -1.01 -14.66 -8.59
N GLU A 360 -2.08 -14.28 -7.89
CA GLU A 360 -3.09 -13.35 -8.40
C GLU A 360 -2.52 -11.93 -8.58
N ASP A 361 -1.87 -11.39 -7.56
CA ASP A 361 -1.23 -10.07 -7.61
C ASP A 361 -0.14 -10.02 -8.68
N ALA A 362 0.71 -11.05 -8.76
CA ALA A 362 1.73 -11.15 -9.79
C ALA A 362 1.12 -11.14 -11.21
N ALA A 363 -0.01 -11.81 -11.43
CA ALA A 363 -0.71 -11.78 -12.71
C ALA A 363 -1.26 -10.38 -13.03
N ASN A 364 -1.89 -9.72 -12.05
CA ASN A 364 -2.40 -8.36 -12.20
C ASN A 364 -1.29 -7.35 -12.48
N TYR A 365 -0.16 -7.43 -11.76
CA TYR A 365 0.98 -6.54 -11.98
C TYR A 365 1.62 -6.76 -13.35
N LYS A 366 1.75 -8.01 -13.81
CA LYS A 366 2.18 -8.30 -15.19
C LYS A 366 1.24 -7.65 -16.22
N ALA A 367 -0.06 -7.76 -16.02
CA ALA A 367 -1.07 -7.17 -16.89
C ALA A 367 -1.01 -5.62 -16.90
N MET A 368 -0.80 -4.99 -15.74
CA MET A 368 -0.59 -3.55 -15.61
C MET A 368 0.71 -3.09 -16.28
N VAL A 369 1.83 -3.79 -16.03
CA VAL A 369 3.13 -3.54 -16.65
C VAL A 369 3.01 -3.63 -18.17
N LYS A 370 2.32 -4.65 -18.70
CA LYS A 370 2.10 -4.82 -20.14
C LYS A 370 1.29 -3.66 -20.72
N ARG A 371 0.17 -3.26 -20.08
CA ARG A 371 -0.60 -2.04 -20.46
C ARG A 371 0.31 -0.81 -20.53
N MET A 372 0.96 -0.48 -19.42
CA MET A 372 1.80 0.72 -19.29
C MET A 372 2.92 0.77 -20.33
N CYS A 373 3.46 -0.38 -20.73
CA CYS A 373 4.52 -0.47 -21.74
C CYS A 373 3.99 -0.37 -23.16
N GLU A 374 2.90 -1.07 -23.48
CA GLU A 374 2.36 -1.11 -24.85
C GLU A 374 1.66 0.19 -25.24
N ASN A 375 1.03 0.88 -24.28
CA ASN A 375 0.42 2.20 -24.51
C ASN A 375 1.41 3.37 -24.46
N ASN A 376 2.61 3.19 -23.89
CA ASN A 376 3.60 4.26 -23.85
C ASN A 376 4.36 4.40 -25.17
N THR A 377 3.89 5.32 -26.00
CA THR A 377 4.47 5.61 -27.32
C THR A 377 5.71 6.51 -27.30
N VAL A 378 6.12 7.02 -26.12
CA VAL A 378 7.15 8.07 -26.05
C VAL A 378 8.50 7.56 -25.58
N VAL A 379 8.52 6.78 -24.49
CA VAL A 379 9.75 6.25 -23.92
C VAL A 379 9.74 4.75 -24.07
N LYS A 380 10.84 4.19 -24.59
CA LYS A 380 11.01 2.73 -24.63
C LYS A 380 11.10 2.21 -23.19
N PRO A 381 10.23 1.30 -22.75
CA PRO A 381 10.18 0.86 -21.36
C PRO A 381 11.53 0.34 -20.83
N TYR A 382 12.30 -0.38 -21.65
CA TYR A 382 13.63 -0.88 -21.27
C TYR A 382 14.66 0.22 -20.96
N ASP A 383 14.58 1.37 -21.62
CA ASP A 383 15.54 2.46 -21.42
C ASP A 383 15.43 3.04 -20.00
N SER A 384 14.22 2.94 -19.41
CA SER A 384 13.92 3.42 -18.05
C SER A 384 14.28 2.46 -16.91
N MET A 385 14.65 1.21 -17.22
CA MET A 385 15.04 0.21 -16.21
C MET A 385 16.46 0.46 -15.69
N SER A 386 16.65 0.38 -14.38
CA SER A 386 17.91 0.71 -13.69
C SER A 386 19.00 -0.36 -13.81
N SER A 387 18.62 -1.62 -14.06
CA SER A 387 19.53 -2.76 -13.99
C SER A 387 19.28 -3.75 -15.13
N VAL A 388 20.27 -4.60 -15.43
CA VAL A 388 20.08 -5.69 -16.39
C VAL A 388 19.01 -6.68 -15.90
N TYR A 389 18.91 -6.88 -14.58
CA TYR A 389 17.88 -7.72 -13.96
C TYR A 389 16.46 -7.25 -14.33
N THR A 390 16.17 -5.97 -14.09
CA THR A 390 14.84 -5.41 -14.37
C THR A 390 14.54 -5.30 -15.86
N VAL A 391 15.56 -5.12 -16.71
CA VAL A 391 15.42 -5.27 -18.17
C VAL A 391 15.02 -6.69 -18.55
N ASN A 392 15.66 -7.71 -17.96
CA ASN A 392 15.35 -9.12 -18.25
C ASN A 392 13.94 -9.50 -17.78
N CYS A 393 13.58 -9.17 -16.54
CA CYS A 393 12.23 -9.44 -16.03
C CYS A 393 11.15 -8.73 -16.87
N LEU A 394 11.39 -7.48 -17.29
CA LEU A 394 10.46 -6.79 -18.19
C LEU A 394 10.40 -7.47 -19.57
N TYR A 395 11.53 -7.95 -20.08
CA TYR A 395 11.57 -8.69 -21.35
C TYR A 395 10.72 -9.96 -21.28
N GLU A 396 10.80 -10.72 -20.20
CA GLU A 396 9.98 -11.92 -19.99
C GLU A 396 8.48 -11.58 -19.96
N ILE A 397 8.09 -10.51 -19.25
CA ILE A 397 6.68 -10.08 -19.17
C ILE A 397 6.14 -9.65 -20.54
N LEU A 398 6.89 -8.84 -21.28
CA LEU A 398 6.43 -8.29 -22.57
C LEU A 398 6.40 -9.34 -23.70
N ASN A 399 7.26 -10.36 -23.64
CA ASN A 399 7.29 -11.44 -24.64
C ASN A 399 6.46 -12.67 -24.25
N ASP A 400 5.76 -12.64 -23.12
CA ASP A 400 4.82 -13.68 -22.73
C ASP A 400 3.43 -13.41 -23.35
N ASP A 401 3.10 -14.15 -24.40
CA ASP A 401 1.80 -14.07 -25.10
C ASP A 401 0.62 -14.46 -24.21
N SER A 402 0.85 -15.19 -23.10
CA SER A 402 -0.21 -15.56 -22.16
C SER A 402 -0.60 -14.41 -21.25
N VAL A 403 0.28 -13.43 -21.04
CA VAL A 403 -0.04 -12.21 -20.28
C VAL A 403 -0.92 -11.33 -21.14
N GLN A 404 -2.20 -11.20 -20.75
CA GLN A 404 -3.09 -10.19 -21.31
C GLN A 404 -2.92 -8.89 -20.53
N TRP A 405 -2.93 -7.77 -21.24
CA TRP A 405 -2.93 -6.46 -20.58
C TRP A 405 -4.24 -6.22 -19.80
N ARG A 406 -4.16 -5.44 -18.73
CA ARG A 406 -5.32 -5.02 -17.91
C ARG A 406 -5.90 -3.74 -18.53
N GLU A 407 -7.21 -3.61 -18.61
CA GLU A 407 -7.85 -2.37 -19.07
C GLU A 407 -7.56 -1.21 -18.09
N THR A 408 -7.69 0.03 -18.56
CA THR A 408 -7.59 1.22 -17.71
C THR A 408 -8.72 1.21 -16.67
N PRO A 409 -8.46 1.58 -15.41
CA PRO A 409 -9.53 1.67 -14.42
C PRO A 409 -10.63 2.62 -14.90
N ASN A 410 -11.89 2.35 -14.56
CA ASN A 410 -12.99 3.28 -14.75
C ASN A 410 -13.57 3.60 -13.37
N LEU A 411 -13.11 4.69 -12.76
CA LEU A 411 -13.39 4.99 -11.36
C LEU A 411 -13.33 6.48 -11.05
N TYR A 412 -13.89 6.85 -9.89
CA TYR A 412 -13.57 8.06 -9.16
C TYR A 412 -12.95 7.68 -7.81
N GLN A 413 -11.94 8.44 -7.36
CA GLN A 413 -11.36 8.25 -6.03
C GLN A 413 -11.05 9.60 -5.37
N ASN A 414 -11.56 9.75 -4.15
CA ASN A 414 -11.20 10.82 -3.24
C ASN A 414 -10.07 10.36 -2.32
N PHE A 415 -8.98 11.13 -2.28
CA PHE A 415 -7.88 10.95 -1.35
C PHE A 415 -7.98 12.04 -0.29
N GLY A 416 -8.92 11.84 0.65
CA GLY A 416 -9.30 12.80 1.67
C GLY A 416 -8.14 13.15 2.61
N ALA A 417 -7.27 12.20 2.95
CA ALA A 417 -6.15 12.45 3.83
C ALA A 417 -5.11 13.42 3.21
N MET A 418 -5.01 13.50 1.89
CA MET A 418 -4.01 14.30 1.18
C MET A 418 -4.57 15.39 0.24
N ASP A 419 -5.87 15.72 0.37
CA ASP A 419 -6.55 16.75 -0.42
C ASP A 419 -6.35 16.57 -1.94
N ARG A 420 -6.54 15.34 -2.44
CA ARG A 420 -6.51 15.02 -3.88
C ARG A 420 -7.79 14.32 -4.31
N GLY A 421 -8.15 14.49 -5.58
CA GLY A 421 -9.23 13.75 -6.21
C GLY A 421 -8.84 13.36 -7.61
N VAL A 422 -9.28 12.19 -8.05
CA VAL A 422 -9.00 11.68 -9.40
C VAL A 422 -10.23 11.00 -9.98
N VAL A 423 -10.38 11.13 -11.30
CA VAL A 423 -11.32 10.35 -12.09
C VAL A 423 -10.57 9.73 -13.26
N TYR A 424 -10.86 8.46 -13.53
CA TYR A 424 -10.41 7.74 -14.71
C TYR A 424 -11.60 7.35 -15.56
N ARG A 425 -11.47 7.60 -16.86
CA ARG A 425 -12.43 7.24 -17.89
C ARG A 425 -11.69 6.65 -19.08
N ASP A 426 -12.47 6.13 -20.01
CA ASP A 426 -11.92 5.73 -21.28
C ASP A 426 -11.26 6.94 -21.98
N GLY A 427 -9.99 6.79 -22.35
CA GLY A 427 -9.19 7.82 -23.03
C GLY A 427 -8.68 8.99 -22.19
N TYR A 428 -9.01 9.11 -20.90
CA TYR A 428 -8.43 10.16 -20.06
C TYR A 428 -8.43 9.87 -18.56
N ALA A 429 -7.56 10.58 -17.84
CA ALA A 429 -7.65 10.73 -16.39
C ALA A 429 -7.56 12.21 -16.01
N PHE A 430 -8.32 12.62 -15.01
CA PHE A 430 -8.35 13.99 -14.51
C PHE A 430 -8.08 14.01 -13.01
N GLY A 431 -7.10 14.82 -12.59
CA GLY A 431 -6.74 15.00 -11.19
C GLY A 431 -6.88 16.44 -10.73
N VAL A 432 -7.34 16.63 -9.49
CA VAL A 432 -7.39 17.93 -8.81
C VAL A 432 -6.43 17.97 -7.62
N SER A 433 -5.68 19.06 -7.52
CA SER A 433 -4.68 19.33 -6.48
C SER A 433 -5.13 20.49 -5.60
N MET A 434 -5.40 20.20 -4.33
CA MET A 434 -5.94 21.13 -3.33
C MET A 434 -5.01 21.21 -2.11
N PHE A 435 -5.27 22.17 -1.20
CA PHE A 435 -4.62 22.24 0.10
C PHE A 435 -5.60 22.78 1.14
N SER A 436 -5.28 22.59 2.42
CA SER A 436 -6.17 22.92 3.54
C SER A 436 -5.37 23.28 4.79
N ASP A 437 -5.98 23.17 5.97
CA ASP A 437 -5.29 23.24 7.25
C ASP A 437 -4.54 21.95 7.61
N ARG A 438 -4.72 20.87 6.84
CA ARG A 438 -4.03 19.59 7.01
C ARG A 438 -2.83 19.47 6.07
N ILE A 439 -3.04 19.83 4.80
CA ILE A 439 -2.06 19.72 3.72
C ILE A 439 -1.56 21.09 3.31
N ARG A 440 -0.24 21.19 3.11
CA ARG A 440 0.39 22.45 2.72
C ARG A 440 0.32 22.67 1.21
N ASN A 441 0.27 23.94 0.81
CA ASN A 441 0.15 24.36 -0.59
C ASN A 441 1.22 23.75 -1.53
N TYR A 442 2.51 23.87 -1.21
CA TYR A 442 3.59 23.21 -1.94
C TYR A 442 4.87 23.13 -1.10
N GLU A 443 5.72 22.16 -1.45
CA GLU A 443 7.05 22.00 -0.84
C GLU A 443 8.13 22.64 -1.72
N SER A 444 9.01 23.43 -1.11
CA SER A 444 10.23 23.94 -1.74
C SER A 444 11.40 23.92 -0.75
N ILE A 445 12.20 22.85 -0.80
CA ILE A 445 13.39 22.66 0.05
C ILE A 445 14.59 22.24 -0.80
N ASN A 446 15.80 22.39 -0.26
CA ASN A 446 17.05 21.97 -0.91
C ASN A 446 17.26 22.57 -2.32
N GLY A 447 16.66 23.74 -2.57
CA GLY A 447 16.71 24.43 -3.85
C GLY A 447 15.80 23.84 -4.92
N ALA A 448 14.86 22.96 -4.56
CA ALA A 448 13.88 22.36 -5.46
C ALA A 448 12.53 23.05 -5.41
N ASN A 449 11.79 23.00 -6.51
CA ASN A 449 10.44 23.56 -6.65
C ASN A 449 10.29 25.03 -6.24
N LEU A 450 11.29 25.85 -6.59
CA LEU A 450 11.39 27.26 -6.20
C LEU A 450 10.23 28.15 -6.67
N GLN A 451 9.41 27.66 -7.60
CA GLN A 451 8.31 28.40 -8.21
C GLN A 451 7.02 27.56 -8.28
N GLY A 452 6.81 26.64 -7.32
CA GLY A 452 5.62 25.79 -7.22
C GLY A 452 4.37 26.48 -6.67
N TRP A 453 4.32 27.82 -6.68
CA TRP A 453 3.42 28.68 -5.91
C TRP A 453 1.94 28.27 -5.92
N HIS A 454 1.43 27.89 -7.09
CA HIS A 454 0.00 27.66 -7.31
C HIS A 454 -0.30 26.20 -7.68
N THR A 455 0.60 25.27 -7.38
CA THR A 455 0.44 23.84 -7.75
C THR A 455 -0.67 23.11 -6.98
N ALA A 456 -1.25 23.75 -5.96
CA ALA A 456 -2.38 23.21 -5.19
C ALA A 456 -3.54 24.21 -5.02
N ASP A 457 -3.56 25.33 -5.75
CA ASP A 457 -4.61 26.37 -5.64
C ASP A 457 -5.91 25.94 -6.36
N GLY A 458 -6.30 24.67 -6.21
CA GLY A 458 -7.30 23.99 -7.03
C GLY A 458 -6.78 23.73 -8.45
N ALA A 459 -5.50 23.38 -8.59
CA ALA A 459 -4.88 23.11 -9.88
C ALA A 459 -5.41 21.78 -10.46
N THR A 460 -5.68 21.76 -11.76
CA THR A 460 -6.28 20.62 -12.46
C THR A 460 -5.34 20.06 -13.52
N TYR A 461 -5.26 18.74 -13.61
CA TYR A 461 -4.39 18.03 -14.53
C TYR A 461 -5.21 17.04 -15.36
N LEU A 462 -5.26 17.22 -16.67
CA LEU A 462 -5.94 16.30 -17.58
C LEU A 462 -4.88 15.53 -18.38
N TYR A 463 -4.81 14.24 -18.10
CA TYR A 463 -4.00 13.25 -18.79
C TYR A 463 -4.86 12.57 -19.87
N ASN A 464 -4.34 12.49 -21.08
CA ASN A 464 -4.90 11.76 -22.20
C ASN A 464 -3.74 11.20 -23.03
N ASP A 465 -3.99 10.78 -24.26
CA ASP A 465 -2.94 10.18 -25.12
C ASP A 465 -1.88 11.20 -25.59
N ASP A 466 -1.96 12.49 -25.19
CA ASP A 466 -0.80 13.40 -25.18
C ASP A 466 0.05 13.12 -23.94
N LEU A 467 0.76 12.01 -24.05
CA LEU A 467 1.70 11.51 -23.09
C LEU A 467 2.80 12.55 -22.74
N GLU A 468 3.13 13.49 -23.61
CA GLU A 468 4.15 14.51 -23.32
C GLU A 468 3.60 15.81 -22.74
N ALA A 469 2.29 15.92 -22.47
CA ALA A 469 1.65 17.15 -21.97
C ALA A 469 2.39 17.78 -20.77
N TYR A 470 2.84 16.95 -19.82
CA TYR A 470 3.48 17.38 -18.56
C TYR A 470 4.97 16.99 -18.40
N ASN A 471 5.56 16.24 -19.33
CA ASN A 471 6.94 15.72 -19.20
C ASN A 471 7.98 16.50 -20.02
N ASP A 472 7.72 16.73 -21.31
CA ASP A 472 8.66 17.38 -22.22
C ASP A 472 8.78 18.90 -21.92
N ALA A 473 9.68 19.21 -20.99
CA ALA A 473 10.02 20.53 -20.48
C ALA A 473 8.82 21.41 -20.05
N TYR A 474 7.69 20.81 -19.68
CA TYR A 474 6.50 21.56 -19.25
C TYR A 474 6.79 22.49 -18.07
N TRP A 475 7.31 21.95 -16.96
CA TRP A 475 7.54 22.69 -15.72
C TRP A 475 8.47 23.90 -15.81
N PRO A 476 9.62 23.84 -16.53
CA PRO A 476 10.43 25.03 -16.70
C PRO A 476 9.74 26.07 -17.60
N THR A 477 8.96 25.68 -18.61
CA THR A 477 8.45 26.65 -19.60
C THR A 477 7.02 27.14 -19.38
N VAL A 478 6.17 26.41 -18.64
CA VAL A 478 4.77 26.80 -18.40
C VAL A 478 4.70 28.14 -17.68
N ASP A 479 3.62 28.89 -17.91
CA ASP A 479 3.35 30.07 -17.09
C ASP A 479 2.91 29.65 -15.69
N ARG A 480 3.84 29.62 -14.75
CA ARG A 480 3.62 29.17 -13.36
C ARG A 480 2.64 30.06 -12.57
N TYR A 481 2.34 31.26 -13.09
CA TYR A 481 1.28 32.13 -12.58
C TYR A 481 -0.12 31.73 -13.08
N ARG A 482 -0.22 30.87 -14.09
CA ARG A 482 -1.47 30.50 -14.78
C ARG A 482 -1.57 28.99 -14.95
N LEU A 483 -1.46 28.23 -13.86
CA LEU A 483 -1.71 26.79 -13.90
C LEU A 483 -3.20 26.51 -14.11
N ALA A 484 -3.55 25.51 -14.90
CA ALA A 484 -4.95 25.17 -15.18
C ALA A 484 -5.73 24.89 -13.89
N GLY A 485 -6.98 25.32 -13.84
CA GLY A 485 -7.89 25.16 -12.70
C GLY A 485 -7.78 26.23 -11.62
N THR A 486 -6.65 26.94 -11.49
CA THR A 486 -6.43 27.86 -10.36
C THR A 486 -7.24 29.15 -10.46
N THR A 487 -7.54 29.75 -9.31
CA THR A 487 -8.03 31.14 -9.22
C THR A 487 -6.95 31.96 -8.52
N VAL A 488 -6.43 32.98 -9.19
CA VAL A 488 -5.23 33.70 -8.75
C VAL A 488 -5.34 35.20 -8.97
N VAL A 489 -4.58 35.97 -8.19
CA VAL A 489 -4.27 37.36 -8.52
C VAL A 489 -3.13 37.35 -9.53
N LYS A 490 -3.26 38.08 -10.64
CA LYS A 490 -2.30 38.04 -11.75
C LYS A 490 -0.88 38.37 -11.29
N ASN A 491 0.07 37.55 -11.71
CA ASN A 491 1.52 37.72 -11.49
C ASN A 491 1.92 37.78 -10.00
N THR A 492 1.14 37.19 -9.09
CA THR A 492 1.52 37.08 -7.68
C THR A 492 2.15 35.72 -7.39
N GLN A 493 2.92 35.65 -6.31
CA GLN A 493 3.54 34.42 -5.83
C GLN A 493 2.92 34.05 -4.49
N ALA A 494 3.22 32.83 -4.03
CA ALA A 494 2.89 32.38 -2.68
C ALA A 494 4.13 31.78 -2.01
N ASP A 495 4.30 32.03 -0.72
CA ASP A 495 5.34 31.33 0.04
C ASP A 495 5.02 29.83 0.09
N SER A 496 6.06 28.99 0.21
CA SER A 496 5.88 27.55 0.39
C SER A 496 5.42 27.22 1.79
N ALA A 497 4.83 26.04 1.95
CA ALA A 497 4.50 25.46 3.25
C ALA A 497 3.38 26.20 4.02
N LEU A 498 2.42 26.79 3.30
CA LEU A 498 1.26 27.51 3.86
C LEU A 498 0.05 26.58 4.02
N PHE A 499 -0.79 26.87 5.01
CA PHE A 499 -2.09 26.27 5.21
C PHE A 499 -3.22 27.12 4.64
N GLY A 500 -4.31 26.45 4.29
CA GLY A 500 -5.55 27.05 3.78
C GLY A 500 -6.72 26.88 4.75
N ALA A 501 -7.92 27.01 4.21
CA ALA A 501 -9.16 26.72 4.96
C ALA A 501 -9.35 25.21 5.12
N PRO A 502 -10.07 24.75 6.16
CA PRO A 502 -10.26 23.31 6.41
C PRO A 502 -11.06 22.59 5.32
N TYR A 503 -11.99 23.26 4.65
CA TYR A 503 -12.90 22.61 3.71
C TYR A 503 -12.19 22.27 2.39
N ALA A 504 -11.67 21.04 2.30
CA ALA A 504 -11.07 20.48 1.10
C ALA A 504 -11.23 18.95 1.10
N GLY A 505 -11.81 18.38 0.04
CA GLY A 505 -12.08 16.94 0.00
C GLY A 505 -13.02 16.56 -1.14
N GLY A 506 -13.75 15.46 -0.96
CA GLY A 506 -14.69 14.98 -1.97
C GLY A 506 -15.73 14.00 -1.45
N VAL A 507 -16.68 13.68 -2.32
CA VAL A 507 -17.73 12.66 -2.10
C VAL A 507 -17.82 11.79 -3.35
N GLU A 508 -18.02 10.49 -3.15
CA GLU A 508 -18.08 9.47 -4.20
C GLU A 508 -19.51 8.93 -4.38
N PHE A 509 -19.86 8.56 -5.61
CA PHE A 509 -21.11 7.87 -5.92
C PHE A 509 -20.91 6.73 -6.96
N ASP A 510 -21.25 5.50 -6.58
CA ASP A 510 -21.11 4.25 -7.35
C ASP A 510 -19.70 3.80 -7.78
N GLY A 511 -18.67 4.26 -7.09
CA GLY A 511 -17.26 4.08 -7.40
C GLY A 511 -16.84 4.78 -8.71
N MET A 512 -17.79 5.39 -9.41
CA MET A 512 -17.61 5.95 -10.74
C MET A 512 -17.64 7.47 -10.69
N TYR A 513 -18.63 8.07 -10.04
CA TYR A 513 -18.86 9.51 -10.06
C TYR A 513 -18.35 10.16 -8.77
N GLY A 514 -18.11 11.46 -8.81
CA GLY A 514 -17.75 12.17 -7.61
C GLY A 514 -17.68 13.67 -7.75
N VAL A 515 -17.56 14.34 -6.61
CA VAL A 515 -17.30 15.77 -6.53
C VAL A 515 -16.12 16.00 -5.63
N ASN A 516 -15.19 16.87 -6.05
CA ASN A 516 -14.19 17.46 -5.16
C ASN A 516 -14.44 18.95 -4.96
N ALA A 517 -14.07 19.48 -3.81
CA ALA A 517 -14.24 20.89 -3.52
C ALA A 517 -13.13 21.44 -2.61
N MET A 518 -12.86 22.74 -2.76
CA MET A 518 -11.89 23.49 -1.97
C MET A 518 -12.41 24.88 -1.66
N GLN A 519 -12.39 25.26 -0.38
CA GLN A 519 -12.44 26.66 0.02
C GLN A 519 -11.03 27.25 -0.06
N TYR A 520 -10.74 27.93 -1.16
CA TYR A 520 -9.46 28.60 -1.32
C TYR A 520 -9.41 29.87 -0.47
N GLN A 521 -8.31 30.03 0.24
CA GLN A 521 -7.96 31.25 0.95
C GLN A 521 -6.46 31.48 0.84
N SER A 522 -6.06 32.65 0.33
CA SER A 522 -4.66 33.06 0.35
C SER A 522 -4.17 33.31 1.78
N ASP A 523 -2.86 33.22 2.01
CA ASP A 523 -2.28 33.49 3.32
C ASP A 523 -2.63 34.91 3.83
N SER A 524 -2.86 34.98 5.14
CA SER A 524 -3.19 36.22 5.86
C SER A 524 -2.12 37.31 5.72
N GLY A 525 -0.86 36.92 5.59
CA GLY A 525 0.30 37.79 5.39
C GLY A 525 0.61 38.15 3.94
N ALA A 526 -0.09 37.54 2.96
CA ALA A 526 0.15 37.79 1.55
C ALA A 526 -0.17 39.23 1.13
N ALA A 527 0.41 39.68 0.01
CA ALA A 527 0.12 40.98 -0.58
C ALA A 527 -1.33 41.10 -1.12
N TYR A 528 -2.07 39.99 -1.13
CA TYR A 528 -3.46 39.87 -1.55
C TYR A 528 -4.27 39.05 -0.52
N ASP A 529 -5.61 39.09 -0.59
CA ASP A 529 -6.56 38.35 0.27
C ASP A 529 -7.63 37.62 -0.55
N LEU A 530 -7.19 36.91 -1.58
CA LEU A 530 -8.10 36.20 -2.46
C LEU A 530 -8.76 35.04 -1.71
N ARG A 531 -10.10 35.01 -1.75
CA ARG A 531 -10.93 33.88 -1.32
C ARG A 531 -11.79 33.39 -2.48
N ALA A 532 -12.05 32.09 -2.54
CA ALA A 532 -12.94 31.48 -3.53
C ALA A 532 -13.47 30.13 -3.06
N LYS A 533 -14.67 29.76 -3.51
CA LYS A 533 -15.27 28.43 -3.36
C LYS A 533 -15.23 27.71 -4.70
N LYS A 534 -14.51 26.59 -4.76
CA LYS A 534 -14.20 25.88 -6.01
C LYS A 534 -14.72 24.46 -5.91
N ALA A 535 -15.49 24.00 -6.88
CA ALA A 535 -16.07 22.66 -6.93
C ALA A 535 -15.86 22.03 -8.31
N TYR A 536 -15.60 20.72 -8.33
CA TYR A 536 -15.24 19.93 -9.51
C TYR A 536 -16.15 18.69 -9.54
N PHE A 537 -17.13 18.69 -10.42
CA PHE A 537 -18.10 17.61 -10.60
C PHE A 537 -17.60 16.70 -11.73
N MET A 538 -17.40 15.43 -11.41
CA MET A 538 -16.79 14.43 -12.29
C MET A 538 -17.84 13.36 -12.56
N PHE A 539 -18.58 13.55 -13.66
CA PHE A 539 -19.63 12.63 -14.12
C PHE A 539 -19.01 11.61 -15.10
N ASP A 540 -19.67 11.28 -16.19
CA ASP A 540 -19.21 10.28 -17.16
C ASP A 540 -18.12 10.84 -18.10
N ASP A 541 -18.45 11.73 -19.04
CA ASP A 541 -17.52 12.22 -20.07
C ASP A 541 -17.21 13.72 -20.00
N GLU A 542 -17.78 14.42 -19.02
CA GLU A 542 -17.44 15.79 -18.67
C GLU A 542 -16.86 15.96 -17.25
N ILE A 543 -16.07 17.03 -17.10
CA ILE A 543 -15.66 17.57 -15.81
C ILE A 543 -16.15 19.00 -15.69
N LEU A 544 -17.13 19.25 -14.82
CA LEU A 544 -17.67 20.59 -14.58
C LEU A 544 -16.96 21.26 -13.40
N CYS A 545 -16.40 22.44 -13.67
CA CYS A 545 -15.69 23.28 -12.71
C CYS A 545 -16.53 24.52 -12.38
N LEU A 546 -16.96 24.63 -11.13
CA LEU A 546 -17.70 25.78 -10.62
C LEU A 546 -16.85 26.61 -9.65
N GLY A 547 -17.01 27.93 -9.73
CA GLY A 547 -16.43 28.90 -8.82
C GLY A 547 -17.46 29.89 -8.32
N ALA A 548 -17.46 30.15 -7.02
CA ALA A 548 -18.32 31.13 -6.37
C ALA A 548 -17.57 31.90 -5.27
N ASP A 549 -18.17 32.99 -4.80
CA ASP A 549 -17.63 33.85 -3.73
C ASP A 549 -16.18 34.29 -3.98
N ILE A 550 -15.81 34.49 -5.25
CA ILE A 550 -14.48 34.97 -5.62
C ILE A 550 -14.39 36.42 -5.19
N SER A 551 -13.61 36.67 -4.14
CA SER A 551 -13.54 37.98 -3.52
C SER A 551 -12.12 38.33 -3.11
N SER A 552 -11.77 39.62 -3.20
CA SER A 552 -10.52 40.16 -2.68
C SER A 552 -10.68 41.66 -2.41
N GLU A 553 -10.25 42.12 -1.23
CA GLU A 553 -10.24 43.53 -0.86
C GLU A 553 -8.84 44.17 -1.06
N LYS A 554 -7.77 43.38 -1.03
CA LYS A 554 -6.40 43.77 -1.39
C LYS A 554 -5.87 42.89 -2.52
N GLY A 555 -5.34 43.51 -3.57
CA GLY A 555 -4.72 42.76 -4.66
C GLY A 555 -4.75 43.53 -5.97
N GLY A 556 -4.50 42.78 -7.04
CA GLY A 556 -4.61 43.24 -8.42
C GLY A 556 -5.75 42.55 -9.16
N GLU A 557 -5.66 42.56 -10.49
CA GLU A 557 -6.55 41.80 -11.37
C GLU A 557 -6.58 40.32 -10.98
N THR A 558 -7.78 39.74 -10.85
CA THR A 558 -8.00 38.34 -10.51
C THR A 558 -8.48 37.57 -11.73
N GLU A 559 -8.02 36.33 -11.89
CA GLU A 559 -8.41 35.45 -12.99
C GLU A 559 -8.58 34.00 -12.52
N THR A 560 -9.42 33.24 -13.24
CA THR A 560 -9.49 31.78 -13.12
C THR A 560 -9.00 31.16 -14.42
N ILE A 561 -8.03 30.26 -14.33
CA ILE A 561 -7.45 29.61 -15.50
C ILE A 561 -8.29 28.38 -15.85
N VAL A 562 -8.90 28.40 -17.03
CA VAL A 562 -9.62 27.23 -17.58
C VAL A 562 -8.60 26.21 -18.10
N GLU A 563 -7.60 26.69 -18.86
CA GLU A 563 -6.55 25.84 -19.43
C GLU A 563 -5.25 26.62 -19.64
N ASN A 564 -4.13 25.90 -19.57
CA ASN A 564 -2.82 26.32 -20.04
C ASN A 564 -2.06 25.11 -20.63
N ARG A 565 -2.54 24.64 -21.78
CA ARG A 565 -2.07 23.40 -22.42
C ARG A 565 -0.80 23.64 -23.22
N LYS A 566 0.22 22.80 -23.03
CA LYS A 566 1.37 22.75 -23.92
C LYS A 566 0.94 22.23 -25.29
N VAL A 567 1.30 22.95 -26.35
CA VAL A 567 1.07 22.54 -27.74
C VAL A 567 2.40 22.36 -28.45
N ASP A 568 2.46 21.40 -29.39
CA ASP A 568 3.68 21.15 -30.19
C ASP A 568 4.00 22.32 -31.15
N SER A 569 2.99 23.14 -31.46
CA SER A 569 3.04 24.20 -32.44
C SER A 569 1.92 25.21 -32.21
N LEU A 570 2.20 26.49 -32.41
CA LEU A 570 1.18 27.55 -32.38
C LEU A 570 0.15 27.43 -33.50
N ALA A 571 0.40 26.57 -34.50
CA ALA A 571 -0.55 26.25 -35.56
C ALA A 571 -1.73 25.40 -35.09
N LYS A 572 -1.62 24.71 -33.94
CA LYS A 572 -2.73 23.94 -33.34
C LYS A 572 -3.96 24.82 -33.20
N THR A 573 -5.08 24.35 -33.73
CA THR A 573 -6.28 25.17 -33.85
C THR A 573 -6.90 25.36 -32.46
N LEU A 574 -7.13 26.62 -32.09
CA LEU A 574 -7.98 26.98 -30.96
C LEU A 574 -9.16 27.73 -31.55
N THR A 575 -10.37 27.29 -31.24
CA THR A 575 -11.62 27.88 -31.71
C THR A 575 -12.45 28.32 -30.51
N VAL A 576 -13.06 29.50 -30.59
CA VAL A 576 -14.02 30.01 -29.59
C VAL A 576 -15.27 30.44 -30.35
N ASP A 577 -16.42 29.82 -30.06
CA ASP A 577 -17.69 30.02 -30.79
C ASP A 577 -17.55 30.01 -32.33
N GLY A 578 -16.81 29.03 -32.85
CA GLY A 578 -16.54 28.90 -34.29
C GLY A 578 -15.51 29.90 -34.85
N GLN A 579 -15.03 30.86 -34.05
CA GLN A 579 -13.96 31.78 -34.44
C GLN A 579 -12.58 31.18 -34.15
N THR A 580 -11.73 31.06 -35.18
CA THR A 580 -10.37 30.54 -35.01
C THR A 580 -9.42 31.60 -34.46
N ALA A 581 -8.71 31.26 -33.39
CA ALA A 581 -7.65 32.05 -32.79
C ALA A 581 -6.48 32.29 -33.74
N GLY A 582 -5.78 33.42 -33.56
CA GLY A 582 -4.51 33.67 -34.25
C GLY A 582 -3.44 32.62 -33.89
N GLN A 583 -2.49 32.40 -34.80
CA GLN A 583 -1.44 31.37 -34.67
C GLN A 583 -0.04 31.97 -34.35
N SER A 584 0.04 33.28 -34.06
CA SER A 584 1.30 33.95 -33.75
C SER A 584 1.62 33.93 -32.26
N ALA A 585 2.91 33.87 -31.91
CA ALA A 585 3.34 34.01 -30.52
C ALA A 585 2.92 35.39 -29.96
N GLY A 586 2.36 35.40 -28.76
CA GLY A 586 1.84 36.62 -28.12
C GLY A 586 0.45 37.04 -28.61
N TRP A 587 -0.23 36.20 -29.42
CA TRP A 587 -1.63 36.43 -29.75
C TRP A 587 -2.49 36.33 -28.47
N SER A 588 -3.40 37.28 -28.31
CA SER A 588 -4.37 37.31 -27.22
C SER A 588 -5.67 37.94 -27.73
N GLN A 589 -6.81 37.40 -27.31
CA GLN A 589 -8.12 37.97 -27.60
C GLN A 589 -9.08 37.73 -26.43
N THR A 590 -9.90 38.72 -26.14
CA THR A 590 -10.98 38.62 -25.14
C THR A 590 -12.30 38.39 -25.84
N TYR A 591 -13.07 37.44 -25.33
CA TYR A 591 -14.41 37.07 -25.76
C TYR A 591 -15.37 37.38 -24.60
N ASN A 592 -16.50 38.01 -24.92
CA ASN A 592 -17.53 38.29 -23.94
C ASN A 592 -18.66 37.28 -24.16
N ASP A 593 -19.02 36.60 -23.08
CA ASP A 593 -20.06 35.58 -23.02
C ASP A 593 -19.91 34.47 -24.06
N PRO A 594 -18.71 33.85 -24.20
CA PRO A 594 -18.55 32.73 -25.10
C PRO A 594 -19.38 31.54 -24.63
N SER A 595 -19.85 30.70 -25.57
CA SER A 595 -20.58 29.47 -25.23
C SER A 595 -19.67 28.26 -25.17
N TRP A 596 -18.68 28.18 -26.05
CA TRP A 596 -17.73 27.07 -26.08
C TRP A 596 -16.37 27.44 -26.68
N ALA A 597 -15.37 26.64 -26.38
CA ALA A 597 -14.07 26.64 -27.04
C ALA A 597 -13.60 25.22 -27.34
N HIS A 598 -12.72 25.05 -28.31
CA HIS A 598 -12.10 23.77 -28.66
C HIS A 598 -10.62 23.97 -28.94
N LEU A 599 -9.78 23.11 -28.37
CA LEU A 599 -8.36 23.05 -28.64
C LEU A 599 -8.03 21.73 -29.33
N GLN A 600 -7.43 21.82 -30.52
CA GLN A 600 -6.88 20.68 -31.24
C GLN A 600 -5.69 20.07 -30.47
N GLY A 601 -5.72 18.75 -30.30
CA GLY A 601 -4.71 17.97 -29.62
C GLY A 601 -3.37 17.86 -30.34
N ASN A 602 -2.34 17.44 -29.61
CA ASN A 602 -0.98 17.29 -30.14
C ASN A 602 -0.84 16.04 -31.02
N SER A 603 -1.44 14.92 -30.61
CA SER A 603 -1.41 13.66 -31.34
C SER A 603 -2.52 13.63 -32.38
N ALA A 604 -2.23 13.04 -33.55
CA ALA A 604 -3.26 12.78 -34.56
C ALA A 604 -4.07 11.56 -34.13
N ASP A 605 -5.39 11.62 -34.27
CA ASP A 605 -6.27 10.47 -34.04
C ASP A 605 -5.84 9.31 -34.94
N THR A 606 -5.48 8.19 -34.32
CA THR A 606 -5.25 6.93 -35.03
C THR A 606 -6.30 5.92 -34.58
N ALA A 607 -6.49 4.84 -35.33
CA ALA A 607 -7.41 3.77 -34.93
C ALA A 607 -7.01 3.05 -33.62
N VAL A 608 -5.87 3.41 -33.01
CA VAL A 608 -5.27 2.77 -31.82
C VAL A 608 -5.22 3.74 -30.63
N THR A 609 -5.36 5.05 -30.84
CA THR A 609 -5.25 6.07 -29.79
C THR A 609 -6.53 6.87 -29.69
N HIS A 610 -6.91 7.25 -28.47
CA HIS A 610 -7.98 8.21 -28.23
C HIS A 610 -7.61 9.58 -28.79
N SER A 611 -8.64 10.38 -29.07
CA SER A 611 -8.44 11.77 -29.45
C SER A 611 -7.78 12.55 -28.31
N THR A 612 -6.84 13.42 -28.67
CA THR A 612 -6.19 14.34 -27.71
C THR A 612 -6.77 15.76 -27.76
N ASP A 613 -7.85 15.95 -28.54
CA ASP A 613 -8.62 17.18 -28.57
C ASP A 613 -9.27 17.46 -27.20
N ILE A 614 -9.54 18.72 -26.93
CA ILE A 614 -10.20 19.14 -25.69
C ILE A 614 -11.26 20.18 -26.01
N GLY A 615 -12.53 19.85 -25.74
CA GLY A 615 -13.64 20.79 -25.74
C GLY A 615 -13.80 21.49 -24.40
N TYR A 616 -14.34 22.71 -24.43
CA TYR A 616 -14.69 23.51 -23.27
C TYR A 616 -16.08 24.10 -23.47
N TYR A 617 -16.96 23.94 -22.49
CA TYR A 617 -18.31 24.53 -22.49
C TYR A 617 -18.44 25.56 -21.37
N PHE A 618 -19.08 26.69 -21.65
CA PHE A 618 -19.21 27.84 -20.74
C PHE A 618 -20.69 28.17 -20.48
N PRO A 619 -21.37 27.46 -19.55
CA PRO A 619 -22.82 27.56 -19.35
C PRO A 619 -23.31 28.96 -18.93
N GLN A 620 -22.45 29.75 -18.29
CA GLN A 620 -22.79 31.08 -17.76
C GLN A 620 -22.10 32.22 -18.52
N GLY A 621 -21.34 31.94 -19.59
CA GLY A 621 -20.58 32.96 -20.31
C GLY A 621 -19.50 33.61 -19.43
N GLY A 622 -19.40 34.95 -19.47
CA GLY A 622 -18.38 35.72 -18.76
C GLY A 622 -17.29 36.30 -19.67
N THR A 623 -16.30 36.96 -19.08
CA THR A 623 -15.18 37.55 -19.84
C THR A 623 -14.04 36.55 -19.94
N LEU A 624 -13.84 35.94 -21.10
CA LEU A 624 -12.81 34.93 -21.34
C LEU A 624 -11.66 35.49 -22.17
N THR A 625 -10.43 35.39 -21.68
CA THR A 625 -9.22 35.72 -22.45
C THR A 625 -8.58 34.43 -22.96
N ALA A 626 -8.42 34.33 -24.28
CA ALA A 626 -7.64 33.30 -24.94
C ALA A 626 -6.26 33.82 -25.35
N ARG A 627 -5.20 33.02 -25.17
CA ARG A 627 -3.81 33.37 -25.52
C ARG A 627 -3.07 32.24 -26.19
N LYS A 628 -2.10 32.60 -27.04
CA LYS A 628 -1.07 31.69 -27.56
C LYS A 628 0.32 32.24 -27.31
N GLU A 629 1.17 31.46 -26.66
CA GLU A 629 2.48 31.90 -26.18
C GLU A 629 3.60 30.95 -26.60
N THR A 630 4.80 31.50 -26.77
CA THR A 630 6.05 30.74 -26.81
C THR A 630 6.86 31.12 -25.61
N ARG A 631 7.23 30.15 -24.79
CA ARG A 631 7.90 30.38 -23.51
C ARG A 631 9.23 29.66 -23.49
N THR A 632 10.26 30.38 -23.04
CA THR A 632 11.63 29.88 -22.96
C THR A 632 12.16 30.09 -21.55
N ASP A 633 12.60 29.02 -20.91
CA ASP A 633 13.25 29.08 -19.60
C ASP A 633 14.18 27.87 -19.41
N SER A 634 14.74 27.65 -18.22
CA SER A 634 15.54 26.48 -17.90
C SER A 634 15.11 25.83 -16.60
N TRP A 635 15.39 24.53 -16.48
CA TRP A 635 15.21 23.79 -15.22
C TRP A 635 15.95 24.41 -14.03
N LYS A 636 16.98 25.24 -14.27
CA LYS A 636 17.71 25.96 -13.22
C LYS A 636 16.83 26.95 -12.46
N THR A 637 15.80 27.52 -13.08
CA THR A 637 14.94 28.52 -12.42
C THR A 637 14.01 27.92 -11.37
N ILE A 638 13.72 26.63 -11.50
CA ILE A 638 12.85 25.88 -10.58
C ILE A 638 13.62 24.88 -9.71
N GLN A 639 14.84 24.50 -10.10
CA GLN A 639 15.72 23.58 -9.38
C GLN A 639 17.17 24.08 -9.39
N SER A 640 17.68 24.41 -8.21
CA SER A 640 19.07 24.79 -7.97
C SER A 640 20.02 23.64 -8.32
N GLY A 641 21.17 23.97 -8.91
CA GLY A 641 22.18 22.99 -9.31
C GLY A 641 22.02 22.43 -10.73
N ASN A 642 20.87 22.64 -11.37
CA ASN A 642 20.69 22.33 -12.79
C ASN A 642 21.46 23.32 -13.68
N GLY A 643 21.93 22.81 -14.84
CA GLY A 643 22.52 23.66 -15.88
C GLY A 643 21.49 24.63 -16.47
N ASP A 644 21.95 25.80 -16.91
CA ASP A 644 21.09 26.82 -17.54
C ASP A 644 20.84 26.52 -19.04
N ILE A 645 20.45 25.27 -19.33
CA ILE A 645 20.07 24.85 -20.68
C ILE A 645 18.67 25.38 -20.95
N LYS A 646 18.52 26.24 -21.96
CA LYS A 646 17.24 26.85 -22.32
C LYS A 646 16.38 25.86 -23.12
N GLU A 647 15.17 25.66 -22.62
CA GLU A 647 14.09 24.90 -23.23
C GLU A 647 13.03 25.87 -23.74
N THR A 648 12.39 25.58 -24.87
CA THR A 648 11.32 26.40 -25.45
C THR A 648 10.12 25.55 -25.79
N ARG A 649 8.93 25.90 -25.32
CA ARG A 649 7.66 25.23 -25.66
C ARG A 649 6.58 26.25 -26.01
N HIS A 650 5.50 25.79 -26.61
CA HIS A 650 4.35 26.60 -27.00
C HIS A 650 3.14 26.26 -26.14
N TYR A 651 2.26 27.25 -25.92
CA TYR A 651 1.09 27.09 -25.04
C TYR A 651 -0.14 27.75 -25.65
N ALA A 652 -1.30 27.14 -25.40
CA ALA A 652 -2.62 27.72 -25.59
C ALA A 652 -3.32 27.82 -24.23
N SER A 653 -3.81 29.01 -23.88
CA SER A 653 -4.40 29.28 -22.57
C SER A 653 -5.76 29.97 -22.68
N LEU A 654 -6.66 29.60 -21.78
CA LEU A 654 -8.01 30.16 -21.60
C LEU A 654 -8.16 30.57 -20.12
N ALA A 655 -8.68 31.77 -19.86
CA ALA A 655 -8.92 32.24 -18.49
C ALA A 655 -10.11 33.20 -18.38
N PHE A 656 -10.91 33.05 -17.33
CA PHE A 656 -11.92 34.03 -16.94
C PHE A 656 -11.29 35.20 -16.21
N GLU A 657 -11.75 36.40 -16.55
CA GLU A 657 -11.30 37.66 -15.96
C GLU A 657 -12.33 38.15 -14.93
N HIS A 658 -11.92 38.29 -13.67
CA HIS A 658 -12.79 38.72 -12.55
C HIS A 658 -12.61 40.19 -12.18
N GLY A 659 -11.65 40.86 -12.81
CA GLY A 659 -11.31 42.26 -12.53
C GLY A 659 -10.45 42.44 -11.29
N ALA A 660 -10.12 43.70 -10.98
CA ALA A 660 -9.47 44.06 -9.73
C ALA A 660 -10.49 44.08 -8.57
N GLN A 661 -10.10 43.52 -7.43
CA GLN A 661 -10.91 43.46 -6.20
C GLN A 661 -12.33 42.91 -6.45
N PRO A 662 -12.46 41.67 -6.95
CA PRO A 662 -13.79 41.06 -7.12
C PRO A 662 -14.51 40.99 -5.77
N ASP A 663 -15.85 41.02 -5.81
CA ASP A 663 -16.74 40.92 -4.65
C ASP A 663 -17.87 39.96 -5.02
N GLY A 664 -17.77 38.71 -4.58
CA GLY A 664 -18.74 37.66 -4.88
C GLY A 664 -18.78 37.23 -6.35
N ALA A 665 -17.68 37.33 -7.10
CA ALA A 665 -17.62 36.86 -8.49
C ALA A 665 -17.70 35.32 -8.58
N GLY A 666 -17.95 34.81 -9.79
CA GLY A 666 -18.07 33.37 -10.05
C GLY A 666 -17.67 32.97 -11.46
N TYR A 667 -17.51 31.67 -11.68
CA TYR A 667 -17.30 31.07 -13.00
C TYR A 667 -18.00 29.71 -13.09
N ALA A 668 -18.26 29.26 -14.31
CA ALA A 668 -18.69 27.91 -14.61
C ALA A 668 -18.16 27.47 -15.97
N TYR A 669 -17.48 26.31 -16.03
CA TYR A 669 -17.05 25.71 -17.29
C TYR A 669 -16.96 24.19 -17.18
N ALA A 670 -17.24 23.48 -18.27
CA ALA A 670 -17.00 22.04 -18.37
C ALA A 670 -15.83 21.76 -19.32
N ILE A 671 -15.01 20.78 -18.97
CA ILE A 671 -13.94 20.21 -19.80
C ILE A 671 -14.51 18.94 -20.44
N LEU A 672 -14.34 18.81 -21.75
CA LEU A 672 -14.85 17.72 -22.58
C LEU A 672 -13.69 17.03 -23.30
N PRO A 673 -12.99 16.09 -22.65
CA PRO A 673 -11.86 15.38 -23.24
C PRO A 673 -12.25 14.63 -24.51
N GLY A 674 -11.39 14.65 -25.53
CA GLY A 674 -11.56 13.89 -26.77
C GLY A 674 -12.61 14.44 -27.75
N LYS A 675 -13.54 15.31 -27.32
CA LYS A 675 -14.58 15.85 -28.20
C LYS A 675 -13.99 16.80 -29.25
N THR A 676 -14.39 16.61 -30.50
CA THR A 676 -14.05 17.49 -31.63
C THR A 676 -14.73 18.86 -31.49
N ALA A 677 -14.31 19.84 -32.31
CA ALA A 677 -14.97 21.15 -32.35
C ALA A 677 -16.47 21.07 -32.67
N ALA A 678 -16.88 20.13 -33.52
CA ALA A 678 -18.28 19.95 -33.89
C ALA A 678 -19.10 19.33 -32.76
N GLU A 679 -18.56 18.32 -32.08
CA GLU A 679 -19.19 17.69 -30.91
C GLU A 679 -19.26 18.68 -29.73
N THR A 680 -18.20 19.46 -29.50
CA THR A 680 -18.19 20.51 -28.48
C THR A 680 -19.26 21.57 -28.75
N ALA A 681 -19.39 22.02 -30.00
CA ALA A 681 -20.43 22.97 -30.39
C ALA A 681 -21.84 22.38 -30.25
N ALA A 682 -22.02 21.08 -30.51
CA ALA A 682 -23.28 20.38 -30.33
C ALA A 682 -23.64 20.24 -28.84
N TYR A 683 -22.67 19.82 -28.01
CA TYR A 683 -22.81 19.72 -26.55
C TYR A 683 -23.21 21.07 -25.95
N ALA A 684 -22.65 22.18 -26.43
CA ALA A 684 -23.02 23.51 -25.95
C ALA A 684 -24.49 23.91 -26.23
N GLN A 685 -25.18 23.22 -27.15
CA GLN A 685 -26.62 23.44 -27.41
C GLN A 685 -27.52 22.56 -26.53
N ASP A 686 -27.04 21.39 -26.14
CA ASP A 686 -27.78 20.42 -25.34
C ASP A 686 -26.81 19.72 -24.38
N PRO A 687 -26.37 20.41 -23.31
CA PRO A 687 -25.39 19.85 -22.37
C PRO A 687 -26.05 18.79 -21.49
N ASP A 688 -25.29 17.80 -21.05
CA ASP A 688 -25.83 16.67 -20.30
C ASP A 688 -26.09 16.99 -18.82
N PHE A 689 -25.66 18.16 -18.32
CA PHE A 689 -25.94 18.62 -16.95
C PHE A 689 -26.80 19.90 -16.88
N GLU A 690 -27.31 20.18 -15.67
CA GLU A 690 -27.97 21.43 -15.27
C GLU A 690 -27.32 21.98 -13.99
N ILE A 691 -26.87 23.24 -14.01
CA ILE A 691 -26.43 23.94 -12.79
C ILE A 691 -27.67 24.49 -12.09
N LEU A 692 -28.01 23.89 -10.94
CA LEU A 692 -29.14 24.32 -10.11
C LEU A 692 -28.75 25.50 -9.21
N GLU A 693 -27.52 25.50 -8.70
CA GLU A 693 -27.00 26.63 -7.93
C GLU A 693 -25.47 26.76 -8.06
N ASN A 694 -24.99 28.01 -8.08
CA ASN A 694 -23.57 28.33 -7.95
C ASN A 694 -23.44 29.60 -7.10
N SER A 695 -23.44 29.45 -5.77
CA SER A 695 -23.49 30.58 -4.83
C SER A 695 -22.43 30.44 -3.72
N ALA A 696 -22.35 31.47 -2.87
CA ALA A 696 -21.51 31.43 -1.68
C ALA A 696 -22.01 30.41 -0.63
N TYR A 697 -23.21 29.85 -0.76
CA TYR A 697 -23.80 28.95 0.24
C TYR A 697 -23.77 27.49 -0.21
N GLN A 698 -24.08 27.26 -1.49
CA GLN A 698 -24.00 25.93 -2.10
C GLN A 698 -23.66 25.98 -3.59
N GLN A 699 -23.13 24.88 -4.10
CA GLN A 699 -22.92 24.65 -5.52
C GLN A 699 -23.54 23.30 -5.88
N THR A 700 -24.56 23.31 -6.73
CA THR A 700 -25.44 22.15 -6.96
C THR A 700 -25.63 21.92 -8.46
N VAL A 701 -25.42 20.69 -8.90
CA VAL A 701 -25.48 20.26 -10.30
C VAL A 701 -26.31 18.97 -10.39
N ARG A 702 -27.12 18.86 -11.44
CA ARG A 702 -27.82 17.65 -11.80
C ARG A 702 -27.28 17.12 -13.13
N ASP A 703 -26.82 15.89 -13.15
CA ASP A 703 -26.65 15.15 -14.40
C ASP A 703 -28.03 14.73 -14.92
N LYS A 704 -28.35 15.07 -16.18
CA LYS A 704 -29.69 14.89 -16.75
C LYS A 704 -29.94 13.45 -17.14
N GLU A 705 -28.91 12.71 -17.57
CA GLU A 705 -29.07 11.34 -18.02
C GLU A 705 -29.29 10.40 -16.84
N SER A 706 -28.40 10.40 -15.86
CA SER A 706 -28.52 9.55 -14.67
C SER A 706 -29.56 10.08 -13.67
N GLY A 707 -29.85 11.39 -13.69
CA GLY A 707 -30.64 12.05 -12.66
C GLY A 707 -29.91 12.24 -11.34
N ILE A 708 -28.60 11.95 -11.27
CA ILE A 708 -27.77 12.19 -10.10
C ILE A 708 -27.71 13.70 -9.83
N LEU A 709 -28.03 14.06 -8.60
CA LEU A 709 -27.91 15.42 -8.10
C LEU A 709 -26.74 15.46 -7.12
N ALA A 710 -25.76 16.30 -7.41
CA ALA A 710 -24.55 16.47 -6.62
C ALA A 710 -24.47 17.91 -6.08
N SER A 711 -24.05 18.06 -4.82
CA SER A 711 -23.99 19.36 -4.16
C SER A 711 -22.83 19.48 -3.18
N VAL A 712 -22.25 20.68 -3.15
CA VAL A 712 -21.27 21.13 -2.16
C VAL A 712 -21.95 22.14 -1.25
N ILE A 713 -22.06 21.83 0.03
CA ILE A 713 -22.68 22.67 1.05
C ILE A 713 -21.60 23.37 1.85
N TRP A 714 -21.47 24.67 1.65
CA TRP A 714 -20.44 25.50 2.29
C TRP A 714 -20.88 26.06 3.66
N SER A 715 -22.18 26.17 3.88
CA SER A 715 -22.79 26.66 5.12
C SER A 715 -24.05 25.85 5.40
N GLY A 716 -24.40 25.62 6.65
CA GLY A 716 -25.57 24.83 7.04
C GLY A 716 -26.92 25.39 6.58
N ASP A 717 -27.96 24.58 6.80
CA ASP A 717 -29.37 24.81 6.49
C ASP A 717 -29.66 25.12 5.01
N GLN A 718 -28.94 24.48 4.10
CA GLN A 718 -29.21 24.59 2.66
C GLN A 718 -30.20 23.52 2.21
N GLN A 719 -31.02 23.88 1.22
CA GLN A 719 -32.01 22.97 0.65
C GLN A 719 -31.53 22.48 -0.72
N ILE A 720 -31.54 21.17 -0.88
CA ILE A 720 -31.34 20.46 -2.13
C ILE A 720 -32.59 19.63 -2.39
N ASP A 721 -33.46 20.08 -3.30
CA ASP A 721 -34.74 19.42 -3.57
C ASP A 721 -35.55 19.17 -2.27
N ASN A 722 -35.75 17.91 -1.87
CA ASN A 722 -36.45 17.51 -0.64
C ASN A 722 -35.52 17.33 0.59
N LEU A 723 -34.22 17.53 0.44
CA LEU A 723 -33.19 17.33 1.45
C LEU A 723 -32.69 18.68 2.00
N THR A 724 -32.86 18.91 3.29
CA THR A 724 -32.19 19.99 4.02
C THR A 724 -30.86 19.47 4.57
N CYS A 725 -29.75 20.13 4.24
CA CYS A 725 -28.41 19.87 4.78
C CYS A 725 -28.13 20.87 5.90
N HIS A 726 -28.11 20.44 7.15
CA HIS A 726 -27.98 21.33 8.32
C HIS A 726 -26.54 21.76 8.60
N ASP A 727 -25.57 20.98 8.13
CA ASP A 727 -24.16 21.18 8.39
C ASP A 727 -23.37 21.24 7.06
N PRO A 728 -22.23 21.96 7.01
CA PRO A 728 -21.33 21.92 5.85
C PRO A 728 -20.96 20.48 5.51
N SER A 729 -21.17 20.09 4.26
CA SER A 729 -21.08 18.70 3.81
C SER A 729 -21.02 18.62 2.29
N MET A 730 -20.63 17.49 1.75
CA MET A 730 -20.81 17.18 0.33
C MET A 730 -21.83 16.05 0.19
N VAL A 731 -22.70 16.15 -0.81
CA VAL A 731 -23.83 15.26 -0.98
C VAL A 731 -23.98 14.88 -2.45
N MET A 732 -24.16 13.59 -2.72
CA MET A 732 -24.67 13.10 -3.99
C MET A 732 -25.92 12.26 -3.74
N MET A 733 -26.98 12.48 -4.52
CA MET A 733 -28.24 11.78 -4.35
C MET A 733 -28.88 11.42 -5.68
N GLN A 734 -29.64 10.33 -5.68
CA GLN A 734 -30.40 9.88 -6.85
C GLN A 734 -31.72 9.27 -6.38
N GLU A 735 -32.82 9.69 -7.00
CA GLU A 735 -34.14 9.08 -6.78
C GLU A 735 -34.47 8.09 -7.91
N GLU A 736 -34.72 6.84 -7.55
CA GLU A 736 -35.05 5.78 -8.50
C GLU A 736 -36.39 5.11 -8.17
N GLY A 737 -37.47 5.68 -8.71
CA GLY A 737 -38.83 5.27 -8.40
C GLY A 737 -39.13 5.56 -6.93
N LEU A 738 -39.07 4.54 -6.09
CA LEU A 738 -39.35 4.64 -4.65
C LEU A 738 -38.10 4.71 -3.79
N LEU A 739 -36.91 4.55 -4.38
CA LEU A 739 -35.65 4.62 -3.64
C LEU A 739 -35.05 6.01 -3.68
N LEU A 740 -34.40 6.38 -2.58
CA LEU A 740 -33.45 7.48 -2.52
C LEU A 740 -32.10 6.91 -2.13
N ARG A 741 -31.11 7.11 -2.99
CA ARG A 741 -29.71 6.80 -2.73
C ARG A 741 -28.99 8.09 -2.36
N LEU A 742 -28.13 8.03 -1.36
CA LEU A 742 -27.45 9.19 -0.80
C LEU A 742 -26.00 8.81 -0.44
N SER A 743 -25.04 9.57 -0.94
CA SER A 743 -23.65 9.58 -0.49
C SER A 743 -23.35 10.91 0.18
N VAL A 744 -22.71 10.89 1.35
CA VAL A 744 -22.33 12.10 2.08
C VAL A 744 -20.91 12.04 2.61
N SER A 745 -20.22 13.18 2.68
CA SER A 745 -18.92 13.29 3.34
C SER A 745 -18.76 14.62 4.07
N ASP A 746 -17.84 14.63 5.05
CA ASP A 746 -17.34 15.84 5.72
C ASP A 746 -15.93 16.17 5.17
N PRO A 747 -15.82 17.08 4.18
CA PRO A 747 -14.53 17.47 3.62
C PRO A 747 -13.74 18.44 4.53
N ALA A 748 -14.33 18.97 5.60
CA ALA A 748 -13.60 19.80 6.55
C ALA A 748 -12.80 18.95 7.55
N GLN A 749 -13.20 17.68 7.75
CA GLN A 749 -12.59 16.73 8.68
C GLN A 749 -12.47 17.28 10.11
N THR A 750 -13.41 18.15 10.49
CA THR A 750 -13.44 18.74 11.84
C THR A 750 -14.00 17.76 12.88
N GLY A 751 -14.53 16.62 12.43
CA GLY A 751 -15.17 15.60 13.25
C GLY A 751 -16.56 16.00 13.72
N GLY A 752 -17.23 15.08 14.42
CA GLY A 752 -18.56 15.29 14.97
C GLY A 752 -19.65 14.66 14.10
N VAL A 753 -20.84 15.26 14.11
CA VAL A 753 -22.02 14.69 13.43
C VAL A 753 -22.59 15.71 12.45
N ILE A 754 -22.67 15.33 11.16
CA ILE A 754 -23.38 16.10 10.13
C ILE A 754 -24.83 15.60 10.01
N ARG A 755 -25.77 16.52 9.81
CA ARG A 755 -27.21 16.22 9.86
C ARG A 755 -27.94 16.63 8.58
N PHE A 756 -28.92 15.81 8.23
CA PHE A 756 -29.81 16.06 7.12
C PHE A 756 -31.27 15.81 7.52
N THR A 757 -32.19 16.50 6.86
CA THR A 757 -33.63 16.27 7.00
C THR A 757 -34.28 16.17 5.65
N LEU A 758 -34.98 15.07 5.38
CA LEU A 758 -35.87 14.91 4.24
C LEU A 758 -37.27 15.38 4.62
N ASP A 759 -37.85 16.27 3.81
CA ASP A 759 -39.22 16.76 3.98
C ASP A 759 -40.30 15.70 3.69
N SER A 760 -39.88 14.51 3.27
CA SER A 760 -40.71 13.33 3.11
C SER A 760 -40.42 12.29 4.20
N VAL A 761 -41.45 11.58 4.64
CA VAL A 761 -41.26 10.37 5.46
C VAL A 761 -40.83 9.24 4.52
N PHE A 762 -39.61 8.75 4.70
CA PHE A 762 -39.17 7.48 4.15
C PHE A 762 -39.49 6.38 5.15
N ALA A 763 -40.07 5.29 4.65
CA ALA A 763 -40.63 4.24 5.48
C ALA A 763 -39.65 3.15 5.93
N GLY A 764 -38.45 3.10 5.34
CA GLY A 764 -37.44 2.14 5.73
C GLY A 764 -36.04 2.51 5.23
N VAL A 765 -35.03 2.07 6.00
CA VAL A 765 -33.61 2.09 5.63
C VAL A 765 -33.27 0.74 5.01
N LEU A 766 -32.73 0.77 3.79
CA LEU A 766 -32.36 -0.41 3.01
C LEU A 766 -30.88 -0.74 3.15
N GLN A 767 -30.04 0.29 3.22
CA GLN A 767 -28.60 0.22 3.44
C GLN A 767 -28.20 1.49 4.19
N ALA A 768 -27.25 1.37 5.12
CA ALA A 768 -26.60 2.50 5.76
C ALA A 768 -25.19 2.06 6.20
N ASP A 769 -24.18 2.88 5.93
CA ASP A 769 -22.82 2.63 6.41
C ASP A 769 -22.71 2.76 7.94
N PRO A 770 -21.74 2.08 8.58
CA PRO A 770 -21.44 2.30 9.99
C PRO A 770 -21.21 3.78 10.30
N GLY A 771 -21.90 4.32 11.30
CA GLY A 771 -21.89 5.74 11.66
C GLY A 771 -23.08 6.54 11.12
N VAL A 772 -23.91 5.96 10.24
CA VAL A 772 -25.14 6.58 9.75
C VAL A 772 -26.34 6.16 10.61
N CYS A 773 -27.07 7.13 11.13
CA CYS A 773 -28.29 6.95 11.92
C CYS A 773 -29.47 7.64 11.22
N VAL A 774 -30.58 6.94 11.07
CA VAL A 774 -31.80 7.45 10.43
C VAL A 774 -32.95 7.38 11.43
N MET A 775 -33.65 8.49 11.59
CA MET A 775 -34.78 8.63 12.51
C MET A 775 -35.99 9.23 11.79
N GLN A 776 -37.17 9.03 12.36
CA GLN A 776 -38.40 9.68 11.91
C GLN A 776 -38.90 10.60 13.02
N GLU A 777 -39.04 11.88 12.71
CA GLU A 777 -39.53 12.87 13.68
C GLU A 777 -40.43 13.89 12.98
N GLY A 778 -41.60 14.17 13.57
CA GLY A 778 -42.50 15.24 13.08
C GLY A 778 -43.02 15.08 11.65
N GLY A 779 -43.05 13.85 11.10
CA GLY A 779 -43.44 13.62 9.70
C GLY A 779 -42.32 13.89 8.69
N LYS A 780 -41.07 13.86 9.13
CA LYS A 780 -39.85 13.97 8.31
C LYS A 780 -38.90 12.81 8.62
N THR A 781 -37.98 12.53 7.71
CA THR A 781 -36.86 11.61 7.96
C THR A 781 -35.61 12.43 8.28
N THR A 782 -34.99 12.21 9.42
CA THR A 782 -33.72 12.85 9.81
C THR A 782 -32.59 11.84 9.70
N ILE A 783 -31.44 12.29 9.20
CA ILE A 783 -30.23 11.49 9.00
C ILE A 783 -29.11 12.19 9.78
N ALA A 784 -28.36 11.43 10.55
CA ALA A 784 -27.17 11.87 11.26
C ALA A 784 -26.00 10.97 10.88
N VAL A 785 -24.87 11.55 10.52
CA VAL A 785 -23.66 10.81 10.15
C VAL A 785 -22.51 11.22 11.05
N ASP A 786 -21.97 10.27 11.79
CA ASP A 786 -20.79 10.46 12.64
C ASP A 786 -19.52 10.42 11.76
N THR A 787 -18.86 11.57 11.67
CA THR A 787 -17.65 11.78 10.87
C THR A 787 -16.38 11.83 11.72
N ALA A 788 -16.46 11.47 13.01
CA ALA A 788 -15.28 11.31 13.84
C ALA A 788 -14.32 10.27 13.24
N GLU A 789 -13.04 10.62 13.13
CA GLU A 789 -11.97 9.76 12.59
C GLU A 789 -12.22 9.27 11.14
N ALA A 790 -13.16 9.90 10.43
CA ALA A 790 -13.58 9.47 9.11
C ALA A 790 -12.61 9.88 7.98
N LEU A 791 -11.67 10.80 8.25
CA LEU A 791 -10.66 11.31 7.32
C LEU A 791 -11.22 11.72 5.94
N GLY A 792 -12.45 12.27 5.93
CA GLY A 792 -13.12 12.70 4.70
C GLY A 792 -13.67 11.58 3.82
N LYS A 793 -13.83 10.36 4.36
CA LYS A 793 -14.48 9.24 3.66
C LYS A 793 -15.95 9.57 3.32
N THR A 794 -16.46 8.86 2.32
CA THR A 794 -17.89 8.88 1.96
C THR A 794 -18.67 7.88 2.81
N PHE A 795 -19.89 8.24 3.19
CA PHE A 795 -20.88 7.38 3.82
C PHE A 795 -22.08 7.21 2.89
N HIS A 796 -22.51 5.98 2.68
CA HIS A 796 -23.63 5.63 1.80
C HIS A 796 -24.89 5.28 2.59
N LEU A 797 -26.04 5.66 2.01
CA LEU A 797 -27.37 5.42 2.55
C LEU A 797 -28.36 5.15 1.40
N VAL A 798 -29.24 4.17 1.59
CA VAL A 798 -30.36 3.90 0.68
C VAL A 798 -31.67 3.84 1.49
N LEU A 799 -32.66 4.65 1.10
CA LEU A 799 -33.97 4.80 1.74
C LEU A 799 -35.11 4.44 0.78
N SER A 800 -36.28 4.06 1.32
CA SER A 800 -37.51 3.77 0.56
C SER A 800 -38.69 4.68 0.96
N ARG A 801 -39.41 5.26 -0.02
CA ARG A 801 -40.48 6.27 0.17
C ARG A 801 -41.80 5.72 0.74
N GLU A 802 -42.09 4.43 0.59
CA GLU A 802 -43.37 3.85 1.03
C GLU A 802 -43.17 2.73 2.04
N ALA A 803 -44.00 2.75 3.09
CA ALA A 803 -44.16 1.61 3.97
C ALA A 803 -44.98 0.65 3.14
N ALA A 804 -44.28 -0.28 2.50
CA ALA A 804 -44.83 -1.07 1.43
C ALA A 804 -46.27 -1.53 1.75
N GLN A 805 -47.27 -0.97 1.04
CA GLN A 805 -48.68 -1.27 1.33
C GLN A 805 -49.05 -2.55 0.58
N ASN A 806 -49.08 -3.65 1.33
CA ASN A 806 -48.90 -4.99 0.77
C ASN A 806 -47.58 -5.01 -0.02
N PRO A 807 -46.42 -5.00 0.67
CA PRO A 807 -45.15 -5.13 -0.01
C PRO A 807 -45.25 -6.31 -0.97
N PRO A 808 -44.84 -6.17 -2.25
CA PRO A 808 -44.59 -7.37 -3.02
C PRO A 808 -43.67 -8.23 -2.17
N ASP A 809 -44.06 -9.50 -1.99
CA ASP A 809 -43.22 -10.46 -1.27
C ASP A 809 -41.80 -10.34 -1.86
N PRO A 810 -40.74 -10.44 -1.02
CA PRO A 810 -39.37 -10.46 -1.54
C PRO A 810 -39.31 -11.48 -2.69
N PRO A 811 -38.77 -11.10 -3.87
CA PRO A 811 -38.80 -11.95 -5.04
C PRO A 811 -38.29 -13.34 -4.72
N LYS A 812 -39.11 -14.34 -5.01
CA LYS A 812 -38.77 -15.73 -4.70
C LYS A 812 -37.76 -16.24 -5.72
N GLY A 813 -37.07 -17.31 -5.36
CA GLY A 813 -36.12 -17.94 -6.27
C GLY A 813 -34.90 -17.08 -6.61
N LEU A 814 -34.55 -16.07 -5.80
CA LEU A 814 -33.27 -15.37 -5.95
C LEU A 814 -32.14 -16.41 -5.93
N SER A 815 -31.37 -16.39 -7.00
CA SER A 815 -30.22 -17.24 -7.24
C SER A 815 -29.14 -16.38 -7.85
N ALA A 816 -27.91 -16.59 -7.40
CA ALA A 816 -26.74 -15.99 -8.00
C ALA A 816 -25.83 -17.14 -8.42
N GLN A 817 -25.61 -17.25 -9.72
CA GLN A 817 -24.77 -18.25 -10.33
C GLN A 817 -23.54 -17.56 -10.87
N ALA A 818 -22.38 -17.87 -10.32
CA ALA A 818 -21.14 -17.50 -10.96
C ALA A 818 -21.01 -18.23 -12.31
N LEU A 819 -20.90 -17.46 -13.39
CA LEU A 819 -20.74 -17.99 -14.75
C LEU A 819 -19.27 -18.08 -15.15
N SER A 820 -18.42 -17.25 -14.53
CA SER A 820 -16.97 -17.25 -14.67
C SER A 820 -16.35 -16.80 -13.33
N PRO A 821 -15.02 -16.81 -13.20
CA PRO A 821 -14.34 -16.22 -12.04
C PRO A 821 -14.58 -14.72 -11.86
N THR A 822 -15.10 -14.01 -12.87
CA THR A 822 -15.30 -12.55 -12.82
C THR A 822 -16.72 -12.08 -13.14
N ALA A 823 -17.67 -13.02 -13.26
CA ALA A 823 -19.03 -12.70 -13.63
C ALA A 823 -20.04 -13.58 -12.89
N VAL A 824 -21.04 -12.91 -12.32
CA VAL A 824 -22.21 -13.53 -11.69
C VAL A 824 -23.44 -13.22 -12.53
N GLN A 825 -24.19 -14.26 -12.90
CA GLN A 825 -25.57 -14.11 -13.31
C GLN A 825 -26.48 -14.21 -12.09
N VAL A 826 -27.18 -13.13 -11.80
CA VAL A 826 -28.20 -13.09 -10.76
C VAL A 826 -29.57 -13.23 -11.41
N ARG A 827 -30.47 -14.02 -10.82
CA ARG A 827 -31.81 -14.29 -11.34
C ARG A 827 -32.81 -14.57 -10.22
N TRP A 828 -34.05 -14.13 -10.40
CA TRP A 828 -35.17 -14.39 -9.47
C TRP A 828 -36.46 -14.66 -10.23
N ASP A 829 -37.49 -15.15 -9.55
CA ASP A 829 -38.81 -15.38 -10.13
C ASP A 829 -39.51 -14.04 -10.38
N ARG A 830 -40.23 -13.96 -11.51
CA ARG A 830 -41.00 -12.77 -11.82
C ARG A 830 -42.27 -12.76 -10.96
N GLU A 831 -42.37 -11.79 -10.07
CA GLU A 831 -43.58 -11.55 -9.29
C GLU A 831 -44.65 -10.92 -10.19
N SER A 832 -45.89 -11.41 -10.12
CA SER A 832 -46.98 -10.99 -11.02
C SER A 832 -47.36 -9.53 -10.90
N ASP A 833 -47.08 -8.96 -9.73
CA ASP A 833 -47.49 -7.62 -9.34
C ASP A 833 -46.30 -6.65 -9.38
N ALA A 834 -45.07 -7.14 -9.67
CA ALA A 834 -43.86 -6.32 -9.73
C ALA A 834 -43.71 -5.61 -11.09
N GLU A 835 -43.52 -4.29 -11.01
CA GLU A 835 -43.30 -3.40 -12.14
C GLU A 835 -41.80 -3.11 -12.35
N LYS A 836 -41.00 -3.15 -11.29
CA LYS A 836 -39.52 -2.97 -11.30
C LYS A 836 -38.86 -3.87 -10.25
N TYR A 837 -37.57 -4.15 -10.38
CA TYR A 837 -36.74 -4.80 -9.37
C TYR A 837 -35.55 -3.94 -8.95
N TYR A 838 -35.09 -4.15 -7.72
CA TYR A 838 -33.93 -3.48 -7.14
C TYR A 838 -32.93 -4.54 -6.70
N LEU A 839 -31.75 -4.52 -7.29
CA LEU A 839 -30.69 -5.48 -7.02
C LEU A 839 -29.49 -4.77 -6.38
N VAL A 840 -29.09 -5.24 -5.21
CA VAL A 840 -27.94 -4.71 -4.47
C VAL A 840 -26.92 -5.82 -4.20
N TYR A 841 -25.66 -5.45 -4.02
CA TYR A 841 -24.54 -6.34 -3.74
C TYR A 841 -23.64 -5.82 -2.62
N SER A 842 -22.99 -6.71 -1.89
CA SER A 842 -21.92 -6.39 -0.95
C SER A 842 -20.79 -7.42 -1.04
N THR A 843 -19.59 -7.05 -0.63
CA THR A 843 -18.48 -8.00 -0.43
C THR A 843 -18.45 -8.58 0.99
N GLN A 844 -19.33 -8.12 1.88
CA GLN A 844 -19.47 -8.61 3.25
C GLN A 844 -20.94 -8.94 3.57
N GLU A 845 -21.19 -10.02 4.32
CA GLU A 845 -22.56 -10.54 4.56
C GLU A 845 -23.47 -9.53 5.26
N ASP A 846 -22.93 -8.86 6.29
CA ASP A 846 -23.58 -7.81 7.07
C ASP A 846 -23.03 -6.41 6.74
N GLY A 847 -22.29 -6.28 5.63
CA GLY A 847 -21.73 -5.01 5.19
C GLY A 847 -22.75 -4.11 4.50
N ALA A 848 -22.27 -2.97 4.02
CA ALA A 848 -23.08 -2.07 3.22
C ALA A 848 -23.35 -2.69 1.83
N TYR A 849 -24.62 -2.73 1.39
CA TYR A 849 -25.05 -3.33 0.12
C TYR A 849 -25.34 -2.28 -0.95
N LEU A 850 -24.40 -2.03 -1.86
CA LEU A 850 -24.54 -1.05 -2.95
C LEU A 850 -25.44 -1.58 -4.07
N PRO A 851 -26.17 -0.73 -4.81
CA PRO A 851 -26.84 -1.14 -6.04
C PRO A 851 -25.88 -1.73 -7.05
N VAL A 852 -26.34 -2.72 -7.79
CA VAL A 852 -25.52 -3.32 -8.85
C VAL A 852 -25.42 -2.33 -10.02
N PRO A 853 -24.20 -1.93 -10.45
CA PRO A 853 -24.01 -0.91 -11.49
C PRO A 853 -24.72 -1.29 -12.80
N GLY A 854 -25.43 -0.34 -13.42
CA GLY A 854 -26.04 -0.50 -14.75
C GLY A 854 -27.33 -1.36 -14.81
N PHE A 855 -27.91 -1.78 -13.69
CA PHE A 855 -29.19 -2.51 -13.68
C PHE A 855 -30.39 -1.56 -13.70
N ASP A 856 -31.18 -1.60 -14.77
CA ASP A 856 -32.34 -0.71 -14.98
C ASP A 856 -33.61 -1.14 -14.24
N GLY A 857 -33.61 -2.32 -13.60
CA GLY A 857 -34.74 -2.88 -12.86
C GLY A 857 -35.86 -3.48 -13.71
N ALA A 858 -35.75 -3.55 -15.04
CA ALA A 858 -36.84 -4.01 -15.91
C ALA A 858 -36.92 -5.55 -16.02
N ASP A 859 -35.79 -6.22 -15.92
CA ASP A 859 -35.67 -7.67 -16.05
C ASP A 859 -35.56 -8.39 -14.70
N ASN A 860 -35.90 -9.69 -14.67
CA ASN A 860 -35.74 -10.54 -13.49
C ASN A 860 -34.41 -11.33 -13.48
N THR A 861 -33.42 -10.84 -14.23
CA THR A 861 -32.06 -11.37 -14.27
C THR A 861 -31.09 -10.25 -14.62
N TYR A 862 -29.88 -10.32 -14.08
CA TYR A 862 -28.82 -9.37 -14.37
C TYR A 862 -27.45 -10.09 -14.43
N MET A 863 -26.54 -9.53 -15.22
CA MET A 863 -25.18 -10.03 -15.34
C MET A 863 -24.21 -9.03 -14.71
N HIS A 864 -23.78 -9.30 -13.49
CA HIS A 864 -22.78 -8.48 -12.81
C HIS A 864 -21.38 -8.94 -13.24
N ARG A 865 -20.61 -8.03 -13.84
CA ARG A 865 -19.31 -8.28 -14.50
C ARG A 865 -18.18 -7.54 -13.79
N SER A 866 -16.94 -7.86 -14.17
CA SER A 866 -15.71 -7.23 -13.66
C SER A 866 -15.53 -7.43 -12.16
N LEU A 867 -15.96 -8.59 -11.66
CA LEU A 867 -15.90 -8.96 -10.25
C LEU A 867 -14.59 -9.70 -9.92
N THR A 868 -14.17 -9.63 -8.66
CA THR A 868 -12.95 -10.28 -8.16
C THR A 868 -13.17 -11.79 -8.01
N PRO A 869 -12.32 -12.67 -8.58
CA PRO A 869 -12.37 -14.11 -8.35
C PRO A 869 -12.24 -14.50 -6.88
N GLU A 870 -12.81 -15.64 -6.49
CA GLU A 870 -12.84 -16.16 -5.09
C GLU A 870 -13.47 -15.22 -4.04
N GLN A 871 -13.81 -13.99 -4.41
CA GLN A 871 -14.56 -13.07 -3.57
C GLN A 871 -16.00 -13.56 -3.48
N THR A 872 -16.51 -13.54 -2.25
CA THR A 872 -17.93 -13.75 -2.01
C THR A 872 -18.65 -12.42 -2.15
N TYR A 873 -19.60 -12.41 -3.08
CA TYR A 873 -20.53 -11.32 -3.27
C TYR A 873 -21.89 -11.74 -2.75
N TYR A 874 -22.48 -10.90 -1.93
CA TYR A 874 -23.80 -11.10 -1.36
C TYR A 874 -24.78 -10.27 -2.15
N TYR A 875 -25.80 -10.88 -2.74
CA TYR A 875 -26.84 -10.17 -3.48
C TYR A 875 -28.16 -10.21 -2.74
N LYS A 876 -28.87 -9.09 -2.76
CA LYS A 876 -30.26 -9.01 -2.31
C LYS A 876 -31.10 -8.40 -3.41
N VAL A 877 -32.32 -8.90 -3.59
CA VAL A 877 -33.28 -8.33 -4.54
C VAL A 877 -34.59 -7.96 -3.86
N ALA A 878 -35.18 -6.85 -4.26
CA ALA A 878 -36.53 -6.46 -3.87
C ALA A 878 -37.38 -6.21 -5.12
N ALA A 879 -38.68 -6.52 -5.05
CA ALA A 879 -39.66 -6.14 -6.06
C ALA A 879 -40.23 -4.75 -5.74
N GLY A 880 -40.55 -3.97 -6.76
CA GLY A 880 -41.21 -2.68 -6.67
C GLY A 880 -42.48 -2.64 -7.51
N THR A 881 -43.47 -1.89 -7.04
CA THR A 881 -44.73 -1.56 -7.74
C THR A 881 -44.96 -0.05 -7.69
N GLU A 882 -45.97 0.46 -8.38
CA GLU A 882 -46.46 1.85 -8.21
C GLU A 882 -46.82 2.21 -6.75
N ASN A 883 -46.97 1.23 -5.84
CA ASN A 883 -47.38 1.39 -4.43
C ASN A 883 -46.35 0.91 -3.38
N GLY A 884 -45.10 0.59 -3.76
CA GLY A 884 -44.06 0.28 -2.77
C GLY A 884 -42.90 -0.59 -3.26
N VAL A 885 -41.76 -0.53 -2.56
CA VAL A 885 -40.68 -1.54 -2.66
C VAL A 885 -40.84 -2.54 -1.53
N GLY A 886 -40.86 -3.83 -1.88
CA GLY A 886 -40.86 -4.93 -0.93
C GLY A 886 -39.64 -4.96 -0.02
N THR A 887 -39.68 -5.79 1.01
CA THR A 887 -38.45 -6.11 1.76
C THR A 887 -37.45 -6.81 0.84
N TYR A 888 -36.16 -6.56 1.03
CA TYR A 888 -35.13 -7.35 0.34
C TYR A 888 -35.26 -8.81 0.70
N SER A 889 -35.01 -9.67 -0.29
CA SER A 889 -34.79 -11.08 -0.05
C SER A 889 -33.69 -11.28 0.99
N GLN A 890 -33.64 -12.48 1.56
CA GLN A 890 -32.42 -12.93 2.22
C GLN A 890 -31.25 -12.81 1.24
N ALA A 891 -30.08 -12.46 1.77
CA ALA A 891 -28.87 -12.38 0.95
C ALA A 891 -28.59 -13.75 0.35
N ILE A 892 -28.31 -13.79 -0.96
CA ILE A 892 -27.67 -14.95 -1.57
C ILE A 892 -26.19 -14.63 -1.70
N ALA A 893 -25.37 -15.42 -1.01
CA ALA A 893 -23.95 -15.43 -1.26
C ALA A 893 -23.68 -16.17 -2.57
N VAL A 894 -22.87 -15.58 -3.42
CA VAL A 894 -22.20 -16.30 -4.50
C VAL A 894 -20.72 -16.00 -4.37
N THR A 895 -19.98 -17.05 -4.08
CA THR A 895 -18.53 -17.02 -4.22
C THR A 895 -18.24 -17.28 -5.68
N LEU A 896 -17.58 -16.32 -6.34
CA LEU A 896 -17.08 -16.56 -7.69
C LEU A 896 -16.11 -17.74 -7.61
N PRO A 897 -16.18 -18.71 -8.54
CA PRO A 897 -15.30 -19.84 -8.54
C PRO A 897 -13.87 -19.31 -8.68
N ALA A 898 -12.95 -19.98 -8.01
CA ALA A 898 -11.55 -19.86 -8.38
C ALA A 898 -11.41 -20.05 -9.90
N PRO A 899 -10.48 -19.35 -10.56
CA PRO A 899 -10.07 -19.71 -11.91
C PRO A 899 -9.86 -21.24 -11.98
N PRO A 900 -10.31 -21.93 -13.04
CA PRO A 900 -10.40 -23.39 -13.02
C PRO A 900 -9.03 -24.06 -12.83
N GLU A 901 -8.90 -24.98 -11.86
CA GLU A 901 -7.69 -25.79 -11.63
C GLU A 901 -7.92 -27.32 -11.46
N ALA A 902 -6.86 -28.09 -11.70
CA ALA A 902 -6.82 -29.48 -12.15
C ALA A 902 -7.22 -30.59 -11.14
N LYS A 903 -7.66 -31.76 -11.67
CA LYS A 903 -8.21 -32.95 -10.97
C LYS A 903 -7.17 -33.92 -10.36
N ALA A 904 -7.66 -34.96 -9.67
CA ALA A 904 -7.16 -35.35 -8.36
C ALA A 904 -7.30 -36.92 -8.12
N VAL A 905 -6.33 -37.67 -7.55
CA VAL A 905 -6.33 -39.18 -7.43
C VAL A 905 -6.08 -39.73 -5.98
N ALA A 906 -6.63 -40.89 -5.56
CA ALA A 906 -6.64 -41.45 -4.18
C ALA A 906 -5.79 -42.74 -3.91
N GLU A 907 -5.54 -42.99 -2.61
CA GLU A 907 -4.98 -44.17 -1.86
C GLU A 907 -3.44 -44.30 -1.65
N ILE A 908 -3.01 -44.33 -0.38
CA ILE A 908 -1.69 -44.80 0.09
C ILE A 908 -1.88 -45.61 1.38
N ALA A 909 -1.42 -46.86 1.38
CA ALA A 909 -1.11 -47.66 2.57
C ALA A 909 0.43 -47.77 2.72
N ASP A 910 0.92 -47.54 3.93
CA ASP A 910 2.33 -47.31 4.28
C ASP A 910 3.08 -48.62 4.60
N ASN A 911 4.41 -48.59 4.60
CA ASN A 911 5.27 -49.41 5.46
C ASN A 911 6.74 -48.97 5.40
N PHE A 912 7.12 -48.01 6.27
CA PHE A 912 8.53 -47.75 6.61
C PHE A 912 8.88 -48.33 7.98
N GLU A 913 9.11 -49.64 8.03
CA GLU A 913 9.98 -50.25 9.05
C GLU A 913 11.41 -50.34 8.53
N SER A 914 12.15 -49.25 8.62
CA SER A 914 13.59 -49.23 8.91
C SER A 914 14.10 -47.81 8.76
N TYR A 915 14.90 -47.39 9.73
CA TYR A 915 16.05 -46.49 9.66
C TYR A 915 16.10 -45.50 10.85
N LEU A 916 17.19 -45.68 11.59
CA LEU A 916 17.66 -44.84 12.68
C LEU A 916 18.11 -43.45 12.16
N PRO A 917 18.16 -42.42 13.03
CA PRO A 917 18.06 -41.02 12.61
C PRO A 917 19.38 -40.43 12.10
N GLY A 918 19.31 -39.70 10.99
CA GLY A 918 20.36 -38.82 10.47
C GLY A 918 19.77 -37.87 9.41
N PRO A 919 20.28 -36.63 9.26
CA PRO A 919 19.64 -35.61 8.42
C PRO A 919 20.01 -35.84 6.95
N LEU A 920 19.02 -35.89 6.05
CA LEU A 920 19.24 -36.06 4.61
C LEU A 920 18.54 -34.97 3.79
N MET A 921 19.30 -34.46 2.82
CA MET A 921 18.90 -33.57 1.71
C MET A 921 18.49 -34.39 0.45
N TYR A 922 17.64 -33.78 -0.42
CA TYR A 922 17.35 -34.03 -1.87
C TYR A 922 16.95 -35.42 -2.44
N GLN A 923 15.93 -35.47 -3.36
CA GLN A 923 15.99 -35.99 -4.77
C GLN A 923 14.63 -36.28 -5.47
N ASN A 924 14.47 -35.88 -6.77
CA ASN A 924 14.16 -36.72 -7.97
C ASN A 924 13.93 -35.89 -9.28
N ASP A 925 14.68 -36.20 -10.36
CA ASP A 925 14.60 -35.59 -11.72
C ASP A 925 13.97 -36.53 -12.78
N TRP A 926 13.16 -36.00 -13.72
CA TRP A 926 12.47 -36.74 -14.81
C TRP A 926 12.86 -36.23 -16.23
N GLN A 927 12.79 -37.07 -17.28
CA GLN A 927 13.04 -36.69 -18.69
C GLN A 927 11.99 -37.27 -19.69
N VAL A 928 11.75 -36.54 -20.81
CA VAL A 928 10.74 -36.85 -21.87
C VAL A 928 11.44 -37.22 -23.19
N THR A 929 11.00 -38.30 -23.87
CA THR A 929 11.57 -38.78 -25.15
C THR A 929 10.48 -39.23 -26.14
N THR A 930 10.78 -39.25 -27.44
CA THR A 930 9.84 -39.67 -28.51
C THR A 930 10.04 -41.11 -29.00
N ASP A 931 11.12 -41.80 -28.62
CA ASP A 931 11.43 -43.14 -29.14
C ASP A 931 12.18 -44.02 -28.11
N PRO A 932 11.48 -44.70 -27.18
CA PRO A 932 12.12 -45.46 -26.10
C PRO A 932 12.25 -46.97 -26.40
N PRO A 933 13.16 -47.70 -25.73
CA PRO A 933 13.25 -49.16 -25.83
C PRO A 933 12.03 -49.87 -25.22
N GLU A 934 11.65 -51.03 -25.77
CA GLU A 934 10.39 -51.79 -25.53
C GLU A 934 10.05 -52.14 -24.05
N ASP A 935 10.93 -51.88 -23.08
CA ASP A 935 10.81 -52.39 -21.70
C ASP A 935 10.78 -51.28 -20.62
N CYS A 936 10.70 -50.00 -21.02
CA CYS A 936 10.65 -48.86 -20.11
C CYS A 936 9.53 -47.89 -20.51
N PHE A 937 8.34 -48.03 -19.92
CA PHE A 937 7.24 -47.08 -20.10
C PHE A 937 6.68 -46.67 -18.73
N ALA A 938 6.59 -45.36 -18.48
CA ALA A 938 5.85 -44.81 -17.35
C ALA A 938 4.51 -44.20 -17.80
N ASP A 939 4.44 -43.53 -18.94
CA ASP A 939 3.16 -43.13 -19.56
C ASP A 939 3.33 -42.63 -21.01
N VAL A 940 2.22 -42.57 -21.76
CA VAL A 940 2.16 -42.06 -23.15
C VAL A 940 1.34 -40.77 -23.19
N VAL A 941 1.97 -39.69 -23.65
CA VAL A 941 1.28 -38.41 -23.92
C VAL A 941 1.22 -38.20 -25.42
N GLU A 942 0.01 -38.02 -25.96
CA GLU A 942 -0.22 -37.82 -27.40
C GLU A 942 -0.62 -36.36 -27.63
N ASP A 943 0.09 -35.67 -28.52
CA ASP A 943 -0.23 -34.28 -28.84
C ASP A 943 -1.40 -34.16 -29.81
N GLU A 944 -1.83 -32.91 -30.04
CA GLU A 944 -2.99 -32.52 -30.84
C GLU A 944 -2.89 -32.97 -32.32
N ASN A 945 -1.69 -33.33 -32.79
CA ASN A 945 -1.42 -33.81 -34.15
C ASN A 945 -1.20 -35.34 -34.21
N GLY A 946 -1.40 -36.05 -33.09
CA GLY A 946 -1.25 -37.50 -33.00
C GLY A 946 0.20 -37.98 -32.87
N ARG A 947 1.15 -37.12 -32.47
CA ARG A 947 2.51 -37.55 -32.14
C ARG A 947 2.59 -37.99 -30.68
N ARG A 948 3.19 -39.15 -30.44
CA ARG A 948 3.30 -39.76 -29.12
C ARG A 948 4.65 -39.47 -28.49
N PHE A 949 4.62 -39.07 -27.22
CA PHE A 949 5.74 -38.80 -26.34
C PHE A 949 5.68 -39.77 -25.15
N TYR A 950 6.84 -40.21 -24.69
CA TYR A 950 6.97 -41.24 -23.66
C TYR A 950 7.80 -40.72 -22.50
N LEU A 951 7.33 -40.92 -21.27
CA LEU A 951 8.07 -40.67 -20.04
C LEU A 951 8.86 -41.92 -19.64
N THR A 952 10.15 -41.76 -19.38
CA THR A 952 11.03 -42.86 -18.95
C THR A 952 11.82 -42.49 -17.71
N VAL A 953 12.03 -43.46 -16.81
CA VAL A 953 12.86 -43.33 -15.61
C VAL A 953 14.16 -44.11 -15.83
N ASP A 954 15.31 -43.49 -15.56
CA ASP A 954 16.62 -44.16 -15.73
C ASP A 954 16.82 -45.22 -14.63
N LYS A 955 16.68 -46.50 -15.00
CA LYS A 955 16.82 -47.64 -14.08
C LYS A 955 18.30 -47.88 -13.75
N LYS A 956 18.74 -47.48 -12.55
CA LYS A 956 19.96 -48.06 -11.94
C LYS A 956 19.63 -49.00 -10.77
N LYS A 957 19.60 -50.29 -11.13
CA LYS A 957 19.75 -51.52 -10.31
C LYS A 957 18.53 -52.06 -9.54
N ALA A 958 17.80 -52.90 -10.26
CA ALA A 958 17.46 -54.32 -10.02
C ALA A 958 17.03 -54.83 -8.62
N ASP A 959 15.86 -55.51 -8.68
CA ASP A 959 15.40 -56.65 -7.89
C ASP A 959 14.76 -56.39 -6.52
N THR A 960 13.55 -55.82 -6.54
CA THR A 960 12.30 -56.43 -6.01
C THR A 960 11.12 -55.51 -6.35
N VAL A 961 10.09 -56.04 -7.02
CA VAL A 961 8.83 -55.31 -7.29
C VAL A 961 7.87 -55.59 -6.12
N PRO A 962 7.35 -54.54 -5.47
CA PRO A 962 5.94 -54.21 -5.66
C PRO A 962 5.79 -52.81 -6.29
N CYS A 963 4.92 -52.73 -7.28
CA CYS A 963 4.45 -51.47 -7.85
C CYS A 963 3.63 -50.73 -6.79
N ALA A 964 3.98 -49.48 -6.48
CA ALA A 964 3.07 -48.54 -5.83
C ALA A 964 2.55 -47.60 -6.93
N GLU A 965 1.23 -47.56 -7.13
CA GLU A 965 0.60 -46.42 -7.79
C GLU A 965 0.69 -45.23 -6.85
N VAL A 966 1.28 -44.13 -7.29
CA VAL A 966 1.20 -42.84 -6.58
C VAL A 966 0.30 -41.92 -7.37
N SER A 967 -0.92 -41.86 -6.89
CA SER A 967 -1.86 -40.80 -7.15
C SER A 967 -1.47 -39.53 -6.39
N LYS A 968 -0.94 -38.49 -7.06
CA LYS A 968 -0.85 -37.16 -6.43
C LYS A 968 -2.20 -36.44 -6.55
N LYS A 969 -2.80 -36.11 -5.41
CA LYS A 969 -3.97 -35.24 -5.26
C LYS A 969 -3.58 -33.99 -4.49
N LEU A 970 -3.80 -32.81 -5.07
CA LEU A 970 -3.92 -31.58 -4.27
C LEU A 970 -5.36 -31.51 -3.76
N ILE A 971 -5.53 -31.24 -2.46
CA ILE A 971 -6.84 -31.16 -1.79
C ILE A 971 -7.02 -29.71 -1.28
N PRO A 972 -8.15 -29.05 -1.56
CA PRO A 972 -8.42 -27.66 -1.13
C PRO A 972 -8.45 -27.48 0.40
N LEU A 973 -8.16 -26.26 0.87
CA LEU A 973 -8.08 -25.87 2.29
C LEU A 973 -9.41 -25.91 3.08
N GLN A 974 -10.52 -26.34 2.46
CA GLN A 974 -11.87 -26.32 3.05
C GLN A 974 -12.40 -27.69 3.50
N ASP A 975 -11.61 -28.76 3.41
CA ASP A 975 -12.07 -30.14 3.68
C ASP A 975 -11.68 -30.71 5.07
N VAL A 976 -12.40 -31.76 5.49
CA VAL A 976 -11.92 -32.71 6.52
C VAL A 976 -11.04 -33.74 5.83
N VAL A 977 -9.76 -33.79 6.19
CA VAL A 977 -8.84 -34.83 5.72
C VAL A 977 -9.06 -36.08 6.55
N ILE A 978 -9.62 -37.10 5.92
CA ILE A 978 -9.75 -38.42 6.52
C ILE A 978 -8.58 -39.28 6.04
N ALA A 979 -7.78 -39.77 6.99
CA ALA A 979 -6.80 -40.81 6.74
C ALA A 979 -7.16 -42.01 7.61
N GLU A 980 -7.31 -43.18 7.00
CA GLU A 980 -7.64 -44.41 7.71
C GLU A 980 -6.93 -45.61 7.13
N GLY A 981 -6.75 -46.65 7.94
CA GLY A 981 -6.09 -47.89 7.52
C GLY A 981 -6.18 -48.98 8.57
N ASP A 982 -5.98 -50.22 8.14
CA ASP A 982 -5.95 -51.40 9.00
C ASP A 982 -4.51 -51.73 9.41
N PHE A 983 -4.23 -51.74 10.71
CA PHE A 983 -2.89 -51.93 11.26
C PHE A 983 -2.84 -53.14 12.19
N GLN A 984 -1.94 -54.09 11.91
CA GLN A 984 -1.48 -55.05 12.92
C GLN A 984 -0.24 -54.46 13.59
N ILE A 985 -0.34 -54.14 14.87
CA ILE A 985 0.68 -53.32 15.55
C ILE A 985 1.51 -54.21 16.49
N PRO A 986 2.76 -54.56 16.14
CA PRO A 986 3.61 -55.39 17.00
C PRO A 986 4.00 -54.64 18.28
N ASP A 987 4.09 -55.34 19.42
CA ASP A 987 4.45 -54.76 20.72
C ASP A 987 5.96 -54.52 20.86
N THR A 988 6.55 -53.80 19.90
CA THR A 988 7.98 -53.50 19.88
C THR A 988 8.26 -52.10 19.32
N GLY A 989 8.54 -51.15 20.20
CA GLY A 989 9.06 -49.82 19.87
C GLY A 989 8.03 -48.85 19.27
N TRP A 990 8.50 -47.65 18.94
CA TRP A 990 7.67 -46.59 18.34
C TRP A 990 7.38 -46.89 16.86
N LYS A 991 6.12 -46.87 16.48
CA LYS A 991 5.64 -47.08 15.09
C LYS A 991 4.68 -45.98 14.71
N ASN A 992 4.95 -45.27 13.62
CA ASN A 992 3.97 -44.34 13.07
C ASN A 992 2.86 -45.14 12.40
N LEU A 993 1.61 -44.74 12.62
CA LEU A 993 0.46 -45.35 11.97
C LEU A 993 -0.09 -44.40 10.90
N ILE A 994 -0.35 -43.15 11.27
CA ILE A 994 -0.86 -42.12 10.35
C ILE A 994 -0.13 -40.81 10.63
N VAL A 995 0.44 -40.20 9.58
CA VAL A 995 1.10 -38.89 9.65
C VAL A 995 0.56 -37.99 8.55
N LEU A 996 -0.08 -36.89 8.96
CA LEU A 996 -0.56 -35.85 8.06
C LEU A 996 0.41 -34.66 8.10
N LYS A 997 0.84 -34.20 6.92
CA LYS A 997 1.79 -33.09 6.76
C LYS A 997 1.21 -31.98 5.89
N ALA A 998 1.56 -30.75 6.22
CA ALA A 998 1.35 -29.56 5.38
C ALA A 998 2.75 -29.01 5.01
N GLY A 999 3.15 -29.17 3.74
CA GLY A 999 4.53 -28.90 3.32
C GLY A 999 5.54 -29.81 4.04
N SER A 1000 6.59 -29.21 4.62
CA SER A 1000 7.59 -29.93 5.44
C SER A 1000 7.17 -30.13 6.91
N THR A 1001 6.01 -29.61 7.31
CA THR A 1001 5.55 -29.59 8.71
C THR A 1001 4.54 -30.71 9.00
N VAL A 1002 4.71 -31.40 10.14
CA VAL A 1002 3.73 -32.40 10.62
C VAL A 1002 2.55 -31.70 11.28
N ALA A 1003 1.35 -31.89 10.72
CA ALA A 1003 0.10 -31.32 11.20
C ALA A 1003 -0.61 -32.24 12.22
N VAL A 1004 -0.62 -33.55 11.95
CA VAL A 1004 -1.14 -34.58 12.87
C VAL A 1004 -0.26 -35.83 12.77
N GLN A 1005 0.09 -36.43 13.90
CA GLN A 1005 0.82 -37.70 13.91
C GLN A 1005 0.24 -38.63 14.97
N VAL A 1006 -0.27 -39.79 14.53
CA VAL A 1006 -0.72 -40.89 15.39
C VAL A 1006 0.26 -42.05 15.28
N TYR A 1007 0.71 -42.55 16.43
CA TYR A 1007 1.78 -43.52 16.51
C TYR A 1007 1.57 -44.46 17.71
N ALA A 1008 2.02 -45.71 17.57
CA ALA A 1008 1.90 -46.74 18.58
C ALA A 1008 3.24 -46.97 19.29
N ASN A 1009 3.19 -47.22 20.59
CA ASN A 1009 4.32 -47.74 21.36
C ASN A 1009 3.85 -48.31 22.70
N SER A 1010 4.51 -49.39 23.13
CA SER A 1010 4.23 -50.08 24.40
C SER A 1010 2.75 -50.40 24.58
N SER A 1011 2.14 -51.05 23.59
CA SER A 1011 0.71 -51.43 23.55
C SER A 1011 -0.30 -50.28 23.65
N LYS A 1012 0.11 -49.01 23.49
CA LYS A 1012 -0.77 -47.83 23.51
C LYS A 1012 -0.63 -46.95 22.26
N LEU A 1013 -1.71 -46.26 21.90
CA LEU A 1013 -1.69 -45.21 20.88
C LEU A 1013 -1.34 -43.85 21.49
N TRP A 1014 -0.58 -43.08 20.74
CA TRP A 1014 -0.07 -41.76 21.09
C TRP A 1014 -0.36 -40.79 19.94
N THR A 1015 -0.49 -39.51 20.28
CA THR A 1015 -0.60 -38.44 19.29
C THR A 1015 0.37 -37.29 19.56
N TYR A 1016 0.69 -36.54 18.51
CA TYR A 1016 1.61 -35.41 18.52
C TYR A 1016 1.12 -34.28 17.59
N ASN A 1017 1.23 -33.04 18.05
CA ASN A 1017 0.94 -31.82 17.31
C ASN A 1017 1.83 -30.65 17.81
N GLY A 1018 2.74 -30.10 16.99
CA GLY A 1018 3.58 -28.92 17.31
C GLY A 1018 5.10 -29.09 17.08
N PRO A 1019 5.98 -28.10 17.37
CA PRO A 1019 7.44 -28.18 17.16
C PRO A 1019 8.26 -28.40 18.45
N VAL A 1020 7.66 -28.37 19.64
CA VAL A 1020 8.36 -28.53 20.94
C VAL A 1020 8.00 -29.88 21.56
N TRP A 1021 9.01 -30.63 22.01
CA TRP A 1021 8.93 -32.01 22.52
C TRP A 1021 8.08 -32.23 23.81
N ASN A 1022 7.31 -31.24 24.26
CA ASN A 1022 6.65 -31.24 25.57
C ASN A 1022 5.15 -31.63 25.55
N HIS A 1023 4.55 -31.87 24.39
CA HIS A 1023 3.12 -32.20 24.25
C HIS A 1023 2.89 -33.57 23.60
N LYS A 1024 3.33 -34.65 24.27
CA LYS A 1024 3.00 -36.04 23.92
C LYS A 1024 2.02 -36.59 24.95
N GLY A 1025 0.90 -37.18 24.50
CA GLY A 1025 -0.05 -37.85 25.39
C GLY A 1025 -0.54 -39.17 24.78
N ALA A 1026 -0.87 -40.12 25.66
CA ALA A 1026 -1.43 -41.41 25.28
C ALA A 1026 -2.95 -41.36 25.33
N PHE A 1027 -3.62 -42.12 24.46
CA PHE A 1027 -5.04 -42.40 24.58
C PHE A 1027 -5.21 -43.51 25.63
N ASP A 1028 -5.55 -43.15 26.87
CA ASP A 1028 -5.55 -44.09 28.00
C ASP A 1028 -6.64 -45.17 27.92
N ASP A 1029 -7.69 -44.92 27.15
CA ASP A 1029 -8.84 -45.81 26.99
C ASP A 1029 -8.63 -46.86 25.88
N PHE A 1030 -7.45 -46.89 25.24
CA PHE A 1030 -7.15 -47.81 24.14
C PHE A 1030 -5.84 -48.56 24.34
N VAL A 1031 -5.93 -49.88 24.50
CA VAL A 1031 -4.80 -50.81 24.55
C VAL A 1031 -4.97 -51.81 23.42
N PHE A 1032 -3.96 -51.93 22.55
CA PHE A 1032 -4.01 -52.82 21.39
C PHE A 1032 -3.33 -54.16 21.67
N ASP A 1033 -3.90 -55.24 21.12
CA ASP A 1033 -3.37 -56.61 21.12
C ASP A 1033 -2.51 -56.81 19.86
N PRO A 1034 -1.22 -57.17 19.99
CA PRO A 1034 -0.31 -57.29 18.84
C PRO A 1034 -0.71 -58.38 17.83
N ASP A 1035 -1.55 -59.33 18.23
CA ASP A 1035 -2.05 -60.39 17.34
C ASP A 1035 -3.37 -60.02 16.63
N LYS A 1036 -3.91 -58.81 16.89
CA LYS A 1036 -5.15 -58.29 16.30
C LYS A 1036 -4.86 -57.14 15.33
N ILE A 1037 -5.62 -57.10 14.23
CA ILE A 1037 -5.65 -55.97 13.29
C ILE A 1037 -6.70 -54.95 13.78
N TYR A 1038 -6.33 -53.68 13.79
CA TYR A 1038 -7.18 -52.56 14.19
C TYR A 1038 -7.33 -51.56 13.05
N HIS A 1039 -8.55 -51.13 12.78
CA HIS A 1039 -8.85 -50.08 11.81
C HIS A 1039 -8.70 -48.71 12.46
N ILE A 1040 -7.64 -47.97 12.15
CA ILE A 1040 -7.39 -46.63 12.71
C ILE A 1040 -7.80 -45.57 11.70
N LYS A 1041 -8.64 -44.62 12.12
CA LYS A 1041 -9.10 -43.48 11.32
C LYS A 1041 -8.75 -42.18 12.01
N VAL A 1042 -8.20 -41.22 11.29
CA VAL A 1042 -7.91 -39.86 11.73
C VAL A 1042 -8.70 -38.90 10.85
N GLU A 1043 -9.52 -38.07 11.47
CA GLU A 1043 -10.25 -37.00 10.79
C GLU A 1043 -9.61 -35.68 11.19
N TYR A 1044 -8.95 -35.00 10.25
CA TYR A 1044 -8.36 -33.68 10.46
C TYR A 1044 -9.21 -32.60 9.81
N HIS A 1045 -9.87 -31.79 10.64
CA HIS A 1045 -10.75 -30.71 10.22
C HIS A 1045 -9.90 -29.47 9.97
N ILE A 1046 -9.61 -29.15 8.70
CA ILE A 1046 -8.62 -28.13 8.31
C ILE A 1046 -9.08 -26.73 8.72
N LYS A 1047 -10.35 -26.39 8.51
CA LYS A 1047 -10.92 -25.04 8.77
C LYS A 1047 -11.07 -24.76 10.28
N GLU A 1048 -11.62 -25.71 11.02
CA GLU A 1048 -11.80 -25.60 12.48
C GLU A 1048 -10.50 -25.93 13.23
N ASN A 1049 -9.53 -26.48 12.51
CA ASN A 1049 -8.19 -26.80 12.92
C ASN A 1049 -8.15 -27.64 14.22
N TYR A 1050 -8.82 -28.79 14.18
CA TYR A 1050 -8.74 -29.87 15.17
C TYR A 1050 -8.74 -31.23 14.47
N PHE A 1051 -8.34 -32.29 15.17
CA PHE A 1051 -8.45 -33.66 14.66
C PHE A 1051 -9.09 -34.62 15.66
N LYS A 1052 -9.68 -35.70 15.13
CA LYS A 1052 -10.29 -36.82 15.85
C LYS A 1052 -9.57 -38.11 15.48
N VAL A 1053 -9.50 -39.05 16.42
CA VAL A 1053 -8.87 -40.36 16.19
C VAL A 1053 -9.82 -41.46 16.59
N TYR A 1054 -10.06 -42.41 15.70
CA TYR A 1054 -10.92 -43.57 15.92
C TYR A 1054 -10.10 -44.86 15.78
N ALA A 1055 -10.48 -45.87 16.54
CA ALA A 1055 -9.98 -47.23 16.38
C ALA A 1055 -11.15 -48.22 16.34
N ASP A 1056 -11.22 -49.06 15.31
CA ASP A 1056 -12.35 -49.94 14.99
C ASP A 1056 -13.71 -49.19 14.99
N GLY A 1057 -13.69 -47.92 14.54
CA GLY A 1057 -14.87 -47.04 14.53
C GLY A 1057 -15.23 -46.41 15.88
N VAL A 1058 -14.46 -46.67 16.95
CA VAL A 1058 -14.65 -46.05 18.28
C VAL A 1058 -13.79 -44.80 18.40
N LEU A 1059 -14.40 -43.66 18.70
CA LEU A 1059 -13.69 -42.40 18.94
C LEU A 1059 -12.86 -42.49 20.22
N LEU A 1060 -11.57 -42.19 20.12
CA LEU A 1060 -10.61 -42.24 21.22
C LEU A 1060 -10.54 -40.90 21.94
N THR A 1061 -10.36 -40.97 23.26
CA THR A 1061 -10.40 -39.85 24.19
C THR A 1061 -9.00 -39.55 24.75
N PHE A 1062 -8.69 -38.26 24.85
CA PHE A 1062 -7.36 -37.76 25.24
C PHE A 1062 -7.45 -37.00 26.56
N ARG A 1063 -6.62 -37.35 27.56
CA ARG A 1063 -6.59 -36.68 28.87
C ARG A 1063 -5.49 -35.63 28.95
N ARG A 1064 -5.80 -34.42 29.43
CA ARG A 1064 -4.81 -33.37 29.74
C ARG A 1064 -4.43 -33.41 31.23
N ALA A 1065 -3.14 -33.33 31.54
CA ALA A 1065 -2.66 -33.26 32.93
C ALA A 1065 -3.08 -31.94 33.62
N THR A 1066 -3.44 -32.01 34.90
CA THR A 1066 -4.04 -30.94 35.72
C THR A 1066 -3.14 -29.70 35.87
N ILE A 1067 -3.75 -28.51 35.89
CA ILE A 1067 -3.10 -27.22 36.21
C ILE A 1067 -2.91 -27.13 37.74
N ALA A 1068 -1.72 -26.76 38.19
CA ALA A 1068 -1.44 -26.54 39.61
C ALA A 1068 -2.10 -25.23 40.06
N GLY A 1069 -3.27 -25.28 40.71
CA GLY A 1069 -3.92 -24.08 41.24
C GLY A 1069 -5.34 -24.27 41.77
N GLU A 1070 -6.12 -25.21 41.26
CA GLU A 1070 -7.50 -25.44 41.70
C GLU A 1070 -7.81 -26.93 41.89
N GLN A 1071 -8.64 -27.24 42.89
CA GLN A 1071 -9.20 -28.58 43.11
C GLN A 1071 -10.32 -28.88 42.10
N GLY A 1072 -10.12 -29.87 41.23
CA GLY A 1072 -11.15 -30.54 40.39
C GLY A 1072 -11.37 -29.89 39.02
N GLU A 1073 -11.42 -30.56 37.87
CA GLU A 1073 -11.49 -31.98 37.47
C GLU A 1073 -10.55 -32.25 36.25
N GLU A 1074 -10.22 -33.51 35.96
CA GLU A 1074 -9.51 -33.89 34.72
C GLU A 1074 -10.36 -33.55 33.48
N ILE A 1075 -9.81 -32.78 32.53
CA ILE A 1075 -10.48 -32.48 31.25
C ILE A 1075 -10.17 -33.60 30.25
N VAL A 1076 -11.23 -34.30 29.82
CA VAL A 1076 -11.19 -35.31 28.75
C VAL A 1076 -11.63 -34.66 27.45
N LEU A 1077 -10.80 -34.78 26.41
CA LEU A 1077 -11.05 -34.20 25.09
C LEU A 1077 -11.26 -35.29 24.03
N ASN A 1078 -12.22 -35.06 23.15
CA ASN A 1078 -12.53 -35.94 22.02
C ASN A 1078 -12.27 -35.25 20.66
N GLU A 1079 -12.00 -33.94 20.70
CA GLU A 1079 -11.60 -33.11 19.56
C GLU A 1079 -10.29 -32.42 19.95
N ILE A 1080 -9.19 -32.73 19.26
CA ILE A 1080 -7.84 -32.31 19.66
C ILE A 1080 -7.40 -31.17 18.74
N PRO A 1081 -7.18 -29.95 19.25
CA PRO A 1081 -6.77 -28.82 18.43
C PRO A 1081 -5.46 -29.10 17.66
N ALA A 1082 -5.41 -28.68 16.40
CA ALA A 1082 -4.23 -28.68 15.55
C ALA A 1082 -3.47 -27.34 15.66
N ARG A 1083 -2.25 -27.26 15.14
CA ARG A 1083 -1.26 -26.20 15.46
C ARG A 1083 -1.72 -24.74 15.26
N THR A 1084 -2.60 -24.45 14.30
CA THR A 1084 -3.02 -23.08 13.90
C THR A 1084 -4.06 -22.39 14.81
N ARG A 1085 -4.62 -23.06 15.83
CA ARG A 1085 -5.65 -22.49 16.74
C ARG A 1085 -5.19 -22.39 18.20
N VAL A 1086 -3.90 -22.64 18.46
CA VAL A 1086 -3.35 -22.52 19.82
C VAL A 1086 -3.40 -21.06 20.32
N SER A 1087 -3.47 -20.07 19.42
CA SER A 1087 -3.66 -18.66 19.79
C SER A 1087 -5.02 -18.32 20.39
N TYR A 1088 -6.07 -19.09 20.10
CA TYR A 1088 -7.44 -18.79 20.57
C TYR A 1088 -7.87 -19.52 21.85
N ILE A 1089 -7.03 -20.43 22.36
CA ILE A 1089 -7.18 -20.99 23.71
C ILE A 1089 -6.23 -20.28 24.70
N ASP A 1090 -5.24 -19.54 24.20
CA ASP A 1090 -4.36 -18.68 25.01
C ASP A 1090 -4.97 -17.30 25.32
N ASN A 1091 -6.16 -16.98 24.79
CA ASN A 1091 -6.89 -15.73 25.07
C ASN A 1091 -7.66 -15.70 26.41
N TYR A 1092 -7.45 -16.70 27.27
CA TYR A 1092 -7.81 -16.60 28.70
C TYR A 1092 -6.62 -17.01 29.56
N SER A 1093 -5.60 -16.14 29.55
CA SER A 1093 -4.62 -16.07 30.63
C SER A 1093 -4.26 -14.61 30.95
N CYS A 1094 -5.25 -13.81 31.33
CA CYS A 1094 -5.04 -12.84 32.39
C CYS A 1094 -5.40 -13.52 33.71
N GLY A 1095 -4.44 -14.25 34.28
CA GLY A 1095 -4.52 -14.57 35.69
C GLY A 1095 -4.33 -13.28 36.46
N ILE A 1096 -5.28 -12.93 37.33
CA ILE A 1096 -5.12 -11.86 38.32
C ILE A 1096 -3.89 -12.23 39.16
N GLY A 1097 -2.76 -11.54 38.92
CA GLY A 1097 -1.51 -11.85 39.60
C GLY A 1097 -0.25 -11.09 39.16
N GLU A 1098 -0.04 -10.73 37.88
CA GLU A 1098 1.24 -10.11 37.46
C GLU A 1098 1.07 -9.01 36.39
N GLN A 1099 1.74 -7.87 36.65
CA GLN A 1099 1.98 -6.64 35.85
C GLN A 1099 1.20 -6.43 34.53
N ILE A 1100 0.38 -5.36 34.48
CA ILE A 1100 -0.16 -4.79 33.24
C ILE A 1100 0.96 -4.06 32.48
N GLY A 1101 1.29 -4.56 31.28
CA GLY A 1101 2.26 -3.97 30.34
C GLY A 1101 1.80 -2.60 29.81
N GLY A 1102 2.76 -1.69 29.60
CA GLY A 1102 2.52 -0.27 29.40
C GLY A 1102 2.13 0.17 27.99
N PHE A 1103 1.46 1.33 27.93
CA PHE A 1103 1.20 2.16 26.75
C PHE A 1103 2.34 3.18 26.54
N TYR A 1104 2.68 3.49 25.29
CA TYR A 1104 3.66 4.54 24.94
C TYR A 1104 2.97 5.70 24.19
N MET A 1105 3.17 6.94 24.66
CA MET A 1105 2.91 8.19 23.91
C MET A 1105 4.07 9.15 24.14
N ASP A 1106 4.43 9.93 23.11
CA ASP A 1106 5.62 10.78 23.11
C ASP A 1106 5.59 11.89 24.18
N ASN A 1107 6.76 12.07 24.82
CA ASN A 1107 7.08 13.04 25.86
C ASN A 1107 6.35 12.93 27.20
N LEU A 1108 5.80 11.75 27.50
CA LEU A 1108 5.25 11.48 28.81
C LEU A 1108 5.37 10.00 29.20
N ILE A 1109 6.32 9.66 30.07
CA ILE A 1109 6.53 8.29 30.53
C ILE A 1109 5.46 7.95 31.58
N VAL A 1110 4.37 7.30 31.14
CA VAL A 1110 3.45 6.60 32.05
C VAL A 1110 4.05 5.24 32.38
N THR A 1111 4.26 5.01 33.67
CA THR A 1111 4.83 3.77 34.19
C THR A 1111 3.72 2.85 34.68
N ALA A 1112 3.96 1.54 34.64
CA ALA A 1112 3.02 0.48 35.01
C ALA A 1112 2.21 0.83 36.27
N ASN A 1113 0.91 1.07 36.12
CA ASN A 1113 0.02 1.32 37.24
C ASN A 1113 -0.69 0.00 37.58
N THR A 1114 -0.30 -0.66 38.67
CA THR A 1114 -1.13 -1.73 39.23
C THR A 1114 -2.35 -1.09 39.88
N ILE A 1115 -3.54 -1.54 39.50
CA ILE A 1115 -4.80 -1.18 40.15
C ILE A 1115 -5.23 -2.38 40.99
N GLU A 1116 -5.24 -2.24 42.31
CA GLU A 1116 -5.83 -3.22 43.22
C GLU A 1116 -7.11 -2.66 43.81
N ILE A 1117 -8.23 -3.34 43.56
CA ILE A 1117 -9.53 -2.98 44.13
C ILE A 1117 -9.75 -3.83 45.36
N MET A 1118 -9.99 -3.18 46.50
CA MET A 1118 -10.17 -3.80 47.79
C MET A 1118 -11.50 -3.40 48.42
N ASP A 1119 -12.13 -4.28 49.19
CA ASP A 1119 -13.26 -3.91 50.05
C ASP A 1119 -12.82 -3.05 51.26
N GLU A 1120 -13.78 -2.61 52.08
CA GLU A 1120 -13.52 -1.82 53.29
C GLU A 1120 -12.58 -2.53 54.29
N GLU A 1121 -12.44 -3.86 54.20
CA GLU A 1121 -11.54 -4.68 55.00
C GLU A 1121 -10.17 -4.96 54.34
N GLY A 1122 -9.92 -4.46 53.13
CA GLY A 1122 -8.63 -4.58 52.44
C GLY A 1122 -8.44 -5.88 51.65
N ARG A 1123 -9.51 -6.59 51.28
CA ARG A 1123 -9.46 -7.83 50.48
C ARG A 1123 -9.73 -7.55 49.00
N PRO A 1124 -9.05 -8.20 48.04
CA PRO A 1124 -9.29 -7.99 46.60
C PRO A 1124 -10.75 -8.27 46.20
N VAL A 1125 -11.34 -7.41 45.36
CA VAL A 1125 -12.73 -7.51 44.87
C VAL A 1125 -12.75 -7.37 43.34
N GLU A 1126 -13.51 -8.22 42.65
CA GLU A 1126 -13.79 -8.08 41.21
C GLU A 1126 -14.82 -6.97 40.97
N ILE A 1127 -14.61 -6.09 39.97
CA ILE A 1127 -15.52 -4.97 39.65
C ILE A 1127 -16.96 -5.44 39.44
N GLY A 1128 -17.14 -6.56 38.73
CA GLY A 1128 -18.45 -7.17 38.49
C GLY A 1128 -19.20 -7.69 39.73
N SER A 1129 -18.57 -7.66 40.91
CA SER A 1129 -19.17 -8.07 42.19
C SER A 1129 -19.57 -6.91 43.11
N LEU A 1130 -19.23 -5.67 42.73
CA LEU A 1130 -19.60 -4.47 43.49
C LEU A 1130 -21.13 -4.32 43.51
N GLN A 1131 -21.68 -3.76 44.60
CA GLN A 1131 -23.11 -3.52 44.76
C GLN A 1131 -23.43 -2.02 44.81
N PRO A 1132 -24.58 -1.56 44.31
CA PRO A 1132 -25.01 -0.18 44.47
C PRO A 1132 -25.01 0.24 45.95
N GLY A 1133 -24.34 1.35 46.28
CA GLY A 1133 -24.15 1.84 47.65
C GLY A 1133 -22.92 1.29 48.38
N GLN A 1134 -22.14 0.38 47.76
CA GLN A 1134 -20.90 -0.14 48.33
C GLN A 1134 -19.73 0.85 48.12
N THR A 1135 -18.93 1.04 49.15
CA THR A 1135 -17.65 1.75 49.07
C THR A 1135 -16.52 0.74 48.91
N PHE A 1136 -15.57 1.04 48.02
CA PHE A 1136 -14.38 0.23 47.78
C PHE A 1136 -13.16 1.13 47.67
N ARG A 1137 -11.99 0.55 47.92
CA ARG A 1137 -10.70 1.23 47.82
C ARG A 1137 -9.93 0.76 46.62
N VAL A 1138 -9.24 1.68 45.99
CA VAL A 1138 -8.39 1.46 44.83
C VAL A 1138 -6.99 1.89 45.20
N SER A 1139 -6.06 0.96 45.18
CA SER A 1139 -4.63 1.25 45.28
C SER A 1139 -4.08 1.45 43.87
N VAL A 1140 -3.47 2.61 43.62
CA VAL A 1140 -2.84 2.93 42.32
C VAL A 1140 -1.40 3.35 42.56
N ILE A 1141 -0.45 2.77 41.82
CA ILE A 1141 0.98 3.03 42.00
C ILE A 1141 1.53 3.85 40.83
N TYR A 1142 2.01 5.06 41.08
CA TYR A 1142 2.75 5.89 40.12
C TYR A 1142 4.26 5.66 40.27
N HIS A 1143 4.97 5.31 39.21
CA HIS A 1143 6.44 5.28 39.23
C HIS A 1143 7.04 6.48 38.50
N ASN A 1144 7.86 7.28 39.17
CA ASN A 1144 8.58 8.37 38.51
C ASN A 1144 9.80 7.80 37.75
N ARG A 1145 9.71 7.66 36.43
CA ARG A 1145 10.84 7.27 35.55
C ARG A 1145 11.53 8.45 34.87
N THR A 1146 11.15 9.67 35.20
CA THR A 1146 11.84 10.87 34.73
C THR A 1146 13.13 11.09 35.53
N THR A 1147 13.98 12.01 35.06
CA THR A 1147 15.21 12.39 35.75
C THR A 1147 15.02 13.47 36.81
N GLU A 1148 13.79 13.97 37.00
CA GLU A 1148 13.46 15.07 37.91
C GLU A 1148 12.33 14.70 38.89
N ASP A 1149 12.24 15.39 40.03
CA ASP A 1149 11.17 15.19 41.01
C ASP A 1149 9.81 15.55 40.40
N GLN A 1150 8.82 14.66 40.54
CA GLN A 1150 7.48 14.86 40.00
C GLN A 1150 6.49 15.04 41.15
N THR A 1151 5.84 16.20 41.22
CA THR A 1151 4.73 16.42 42.16
C THR A 1151 3.45 15.96 41.50
N VAL A 1152 2.93 14.81 41.94
CA VAL A 1152 1.79 14.14 41.32
C VAL A 1152 0.64 13.90 42.31
N MET A 1153 -0.58 13.87 41.79
CA MET A 1153 -1.78 13.51 42.53
C MET A 1153 -2.64 12.61 41.64
N ALA A 1154 -3.32 11.63 42.23
CA ALA A 1154 -4.19 10.70 41.52
C ALA A 1154 -5.67 11.10 41.67
N LEU A 1155 -6.49 10.86 40.66
CA LEU A 1155 -7.94 10.89 40.72
C LEU A 1155 -8.48 9.58 40.20
N GLY A 1156 -9.29 8.93 41.02
CA GLY A 1156 -10.09 7.78 40.63
C GLY A 1156 -11.51 8.25 40.37
N ALA A 1157 -12.11 7.78 39.29
CA ALA A 1157 -13.47 8.08 38.92
C ALA A 1157 -14.19 6.79 38.52
N LEU A 1158 -15.40 6.58 39.04
CA LEU A 1158 -16.34 5.60 38.54
C LEU A 1158 -17.26 6.30 37.55
N THR A 1159 -17.47 5.70 36.38
CA THR A 1159 -18.28 6.26 35.29
C THR A 1159 -19.20 5.20 34.71
N GLU A 1160 -20.28 5.59 34.07
CA GLU A 1160 -21.18 4.71 33.30
C GLU A 1160 -21.67 5.51 32.09
N GLU A 1161 -21.47 4.99 30.86
CA GLU A 1161 -21.76 5.72 29.61
C GLU A 1161 -21.19 7.15 29.59
N ASP A 1162 -19.95 7.30 30.06
CA ASP A 1162 -19.21 8.58 30.19
C ASP A 1162 -19.82 9.61 31.15
N MET A 1163 -20.85 9.27 31.92
CA MET A 1163 -21.31 10.05 33.07
C MET A 1163 -20.48 9.74 34.32
N LEU A 1164 -19.98 10.78 34.97
CA LEU A 1164 -19.26 10.67 36.25
C LEU A 1164 -20.23 10.27 37.38
N LEU A 1165 -20.06 9.06 37.89
CA LEU A 1165 -20.86 8.51 38.99
C LEU A 1165 -20.27 8.88 40.36
N SER A 1166 -18.96 8.76 40.50
CA SER A 1166 -18.23 9.02 41.76
C SER A 1166 -16.78 9.33 41.45
N ALA A 1167 -16.14 10.18 42.23
CA ALA A 1167 -14.73 10.53 42.05
C ALA A 1167 -14.06 10.85 43.37
N GLN A 1168 -12.79 10.48 43.50
CA GLN A 1168 -11.96 10.84 44.64
C GLN A 1168 -10.53 11.11 44.21
N THR A 1169 -9.96 12.18 44.78
CA THR A 1169 -8.59 12.62 44.55
C THR A 1169 -7.71 12.18 45.72
N GLY A 1170 -6.52 11.66 45.44
CA GLY A 1170 -5.48 11.40 46.43
C GLY A 1170 -4.82 12.71 46.91
N GLU A 1171 -3.87 12.63 47.83
CA GLU A 1171 -3.08 13.80 48.25
C GLU A 1171 -1.94 14.09 47.27
N GLU A 1172 -1.66 15.36 46.99
CA GLU A 1172 -0.51 15.76 46.17
C GLU A 1172 0.81 15.34 46.81
N THR A 1173 1.60 14.55 46.10
CA THR A 1173 2.82 13.92 46.61
C THR A 1173 3.97 14.10 45.63
N THR A 1174 5.13 14.54 46.13
CA THR A 1174 6.36 14.60 45.34
C THR A 1174 7.04 13.23 45.31
N VAL A 1175 7.21 12.68 44.12
CA VAL A 1175 7.81 11.36 43.85
C VAL A 1175 9.18 11.57 43.21
N LEU A 1176 10.22 11.04 43.82
CA LEU A 1176 11.62 11.22 43.37
C LEU A 1176 11.95 10.33 42.14
N PRO A 1177 12.91 10.71 41.28
CA PRO A 1177 13.38 9.90 40.17
C PRO A 1177 13.68 8.45 40.53
N GLY A 1178 13.17 7.52 39.74
CA GLY A 1178 13.32 6.08 39.93
C GLY A 1178 12.53 5.47 41.09
N THR A 1179 11.71 6.26 41.80
CA THR A 1179 10.88 5.78 42.93
C THR A 1179 9.41 5.69 42.58
N SER A 1180 8.59 5.13 43.49
CA SER A 1180 7.17 4.86 43.26
C SER A 1180 6.33 5.39 44.41
N GLN A 1181 5.14 5.88 44.12
CA GLN A 1181 4.17 6.35 45.11
C GLN A 1181 2.84 5.64 44.90
N THR A 1182 2.30 5.09 45.99
CA THR A 1182 0.96 4.50 46.00
C THR A 1182 -0.06 5.53 46.47
N PHE A 1183 -1.15 5.68 45.73
CA PHE A 1183 -2.32 6.47 46.08
C PHE A 1183 -3.47 5.52 46.40
N LEU A 1184 -4.12 5.73 47.54
CA LEU A 1184 -5.29 4.96 47.94
C LEU A 1184 -6.53 5.84 47.77
N LEU A 1185 -7.46 5.40 46.93
CA LEU A 1185 -8.65 6.14 46.53
C LEU A 1185 -9.90 5.35 46.93
N GLU A 1186 -10.76 5.94 47.73
CA GLU A 1186 -12.00 5.39 48.23
C GLU A 1186 -13.19 5.95 47.43
N LEU A 1187 -13.92 5.05 46.77
CA LEU A 1187 -15.03 5.38 45.86
C LEU A 1187 -16.28 4.63 46.26
N THR A 1188 -17.42 5.32 46.19
CA THR A 1188 -18.72 4.73 46.48
C THR A 1188 -19.51 4.58 45.18
N VAL A 1189 -20.04 3.38 44.93
CA VAL A 1189 -20.99 3.13 43.83
C VAL A 1189 -22.31 3.82 44.18
N PRO A 1190 -22.87 4.69 43.33
CA PRO A 1190 -24.17 5.29 43.61
C PRO A 1190 -25.28 4.24 43.74
N ALA A 1191 -26.20 4.43 44.68
CA ALA A 1191 -27.28 3.48 44.97
C ALA A 1191 -28.26 3.23 43.80
N GLN A 1192 -28.15 4.00 42.70
CA GLN A 1192 -29.03 3.94 41.52
C GLN A 1192 -28.33 3.41 40.25
N CYS A 1193 -27.05 3.05 40.34
CA CYS A 1193 -26.25 2.56 39.21
C CYS A 1193 -26.58 1.09 38.90
N ALA A 1194 -26.72 0.73 37.62
CA ALA A 1194 -27.05 -0.62 37.18
C ALA A 1194 -25.81 -1.54 37.06
N LEU A 1195 -24.60 -0.97 37.13
CA LEU A 1195 -23.27 -1.62 37.12
C LEU A 1195 -22.91 -2.47 35.89
N GLU A 1196 -23.86 -2.83 35.02
CA GLU A 1196 -23.61 -3.66 33.83
C GLU A 1196 -22.63 -3.02 32.83
N ASN A 1197 -22.43 -1.70 32.88
CA ASN A 1197 -21.49 -0.94 32.02
C ASN A 1197 -20.57 0.04 32.79
N ALA A 1198 -20.48 -0.08 34.11
CA ALA A 1198 -19.65 0.83 34.89
C ALA A 1198 -18.16 0.64 34.57
N ARG A 1199 -17.42 1.74 34.38
CA ARG A 1199 -15.97 1.73 34.17
C ARG A 1199 -15.28 2.52 35.26
N PHE A 1200 -14.18 1.97 35.76
CA PHE A 1200 -13.28 2.68 36.65
C PHE A 1200 -12.15 3.34 35.85
N GLN A 1201 -11.93 4.63 36.09
CA GLN A 1201 -10.96 5.48 35.44
C GLN A 1201 -9.97 6.05 36.46
N VAL A 1202 -8.68 6.05 36.14
CA VAL A 1202 -7.65 6.75 36.94
C VAL A 1202 -6.91 7.77 36.09
N LEU A 1203 -6.69 8.96 36.66
CA LEU A 1203 -5.92 10.05 36.08
C LEU A 1203 -4.85 10.54 37.07
N PHE A 1204 -3.67 10.89 36.57
CA PHE A 1204 -2.64 11.59 37.34
C PHE A 1204 -2.46 13.02 36.84
N TRP A 1205 -2.18 13.97 37.73
CA TRP A 1205 -1.83 15.35 37.34
C TRP A 1205 -0.68 15.92 38.16
N SER A 1206 -0.08 17.02 37.70
CA SER A 1206 1.00 17.75 38.38
C SER A 1206 0.75 19.25 38.41
N GLY A 1207 1.00 19.90 39.56
CA GLY A 1207 1.05 21.35 39.66
C GLY A 1207 -0.31 22.02 39.81
N GLY A 1208 -0.62 22.48 41.02
CA GLY A 1208 -1.86 23.20 41.32
C GLY A 1208 -2.02 24.54 40.60
N ARG A 1209 -2.66 24.53 39.41
CA ARG A 1209 -3.70 25.49 38.95
C ARG A 1209 -4.19 25.29 37.50
N ASP A 1210 -3.50 24.50 36.67
CA ASP A 1210 -3.97 24.08 35.34
C ASP A 1210 -4.08 22.54 35.30
N ILE A 1211 -5.30 22.02 35.21
CA ILE A 1211 -5.55 20.57 35.22
C ILE A 1211 -5.24 20.03 33.81
N ARG A 1212 -4.06 19.40 33.62
CA ARG A 1212 -3.76 18.58 32.43
C ARG A 1212 -3.46 17.14 32.88
N PRO A 1213 -4.15 16.12 32.34
CA PRO A 1213 -3.86 14.73 32.67
C PRO A 1213 -2.48 14.33 32.14
N ILE A 1214 -1.70 13.66 33.00
CA ILE A 1214 -0.35 13.15 32.74
C ILE A 1214 -0.42 11.64 32.47
N SER A 1215 -1.56 11.14 32.00
CA SER A 1215 -1.68 9.79 31.42
C SER A 1215 -3.02 9.69 30.70
N ALA A 1216 -3.09 8.82 29.71
CA ALA A 1216 -4.38 8.42 29.14
C ALA A 1216 -5.26 7.79 30.25
N PRO A 1217 -6.60 7.94 30.18
CA PRO A 1217 -7.54 7.20 31.03
C PRO A 1217 -7.26 5.70 31.01
N LEU A 1218 -6.99 5.10 32.17
CA LEU A 1218 -6.96 3.63 32.27
C LEU A 1218 -8.37 3.14 32.61
N TRP A 1219 -9.00 2.40 31.70
CA TRP A 1219 -10.36 1.88 31.88
C TRP A 1219 -10.31 0.43 32.36
N VAL A 1220 -10.95 0.14 33.50
CA VAL A 1220 -11.19 -1.23 33.97
C VAL A 1220 -12.71 -1.46 33.96
N ARG A 1221 -13.15 -2.49 33.23
CA ARG A 1221 -14.55 -2.94 33.16
C ARG A 1221 -14.84 -3.95 34.26
#